data_AF-C5BN19-F1
#
_entry.id   AF-C5BN19-F1
#
_cell.length_a   1.000
_cell.length_b   1.000
_cell.length_c   1.000
_cell.angle_alpha   90.00
_cell.angle_beta   90.00
_cell.angle_gamma   90.00
#
_symmetry.space_group_name_H-M   'P 1'
#
loop_
_entity.id
_entity.type
_entity.pdbx_description
1 polymer ?
#
loop_
_entity_poly.entity_id
_entity_poly.type
_entity_poly.pdbx_seq_one_letter_code
_entity_poly.pdbx_strand_id
1 'polypeptide(L)'
;MRFRTKRLGLAMLALGVFPSAAMATSDFSLELLFPGLSRPAPGQVETLADAAEQSRRLVGVAAGYGLVTNDEQFVDIVTGEFNYMTPENSGKWGPLQPAPGVWNFDTHDQMVEFAGQSELAYKGHALVWHSQAPGFVTDDLSADELQSLIDDHITTVMSRYSGEIRAYDVVNEAMGDDAEYRDSVLYRTLGADFIANAFRTAHSVDRRAVLFYNDYNIAGLNAKSDAVYEMVKGLVHNRVPIDGVGFQMHLTAATAPSYDELVANLSRFANLGLRVNISELDVRVADLPWDYQTNIAIQRQVYHRVVSACMAVRRCEAVTTWGVSDKNSWINYTFGEDAALAWDDDNQRKPAYYGMLDGFMGVEPDESPLPNLVANSEFEGGVQGWTGENADVHRIRAVGKPQANSMLVIGRGSREAGASYDFSDVALAGQSYDISSQVKIPQLSLVPLLSRLFGLARGDTVEMNVRTLCSDGTEELTNLETAFATFGRWQTIGGTVTLPNCEIEAVDLLVNGPRAGTSIQVDSVVARPQVLVPTAEGFSENLVTNPYFEDGAYDWFGFGSAVVETTTDNVKSGAQSGYVTGRTDSWQGPATNVTAGVQAGDIYDMFAWVQAEGADSRIGATLKVSCAGEDDSYLNIGNVNVTAGEWALLRGSVLVPDCELLDATLYFEGPAADVNMLIDEVYLRRDNKASDALDIVDDGNLHLNGGFELGTESWTTWGGALGTSDEYVHSGSAAGVLSSRTASWQGPVFDLLSVASAGGEYEITAWGMVQGVSQDTLNITVKTTCGGESAYHQLASTLVNNTDWTELSGAVTLPSDCDLTEATLYFDGPAVGVDTYLDDVFISGEAPSVPNLVINGDFEAGINDWQVWGGVLSVSDDAHTGAQSALHSGRTADWQGPVYPLSVVADTDYNVSAFIKIDGAATATANITLKTTCADGSEEYLWGGQAEVNSSGWTELSGVVTTTSCEPMDAVVYFSGPAVGIDILLDDVVVWQEGAVVEPPAGNLVANSSFEESLDGWISWGGTLERSADQAYDGSYSAYLTTRTGDWEGPVYSLLSSVTAGASYDIAAFARVDAGSAEAMNITVKVACDDGSEEYIWAGSAEVNESDWTEVAGSVTLPACNLTEVSMYFGGPAQAAGIYLDQVSVVAL
;
A
#
# COMPACT_ATOMS: atom_id res chain seq x y z
N MET A 1 -68.16 -8.86 -14.99
CA MET A 1 -68.83 -10.07 -14.47
C MET A 1 -68.14 -10.43 -13.16
N ARG A 2 -68.88 -10.35 -12.04
CA ARG A 2 -68.67 -10.87 -10.65
C ARG A 2 -67.26 -10.74 -10.01
N PHE A 3 -67.00 -9.74 -9.15
CA PHE A 3 -67.28 -9.64 -7.68
C PHE A 3 -66.38 -10.58 -6.82
N ARG A 4 -65.82 -10.24 -5.64
CA ARG A 4 -65.71 -9.02 -4.79
C ARG A 4 -64.85 -9.39 -3.54
N THR A 5 -64.06 -8.45 -3.04
CA THR A 5 -63.78 -8.11 -1.60
C THR A 5 -63.41 -9.18 -0.55
N LYS A 6 -62.24 -8.96 0.08
CA LYS A 6 -61.93 -9.23 1.50
C LYS A 6 -62.74 -8.30 2.43
N ARG A 7 -63.18 -8.79 3.62
CA ARG A 7 -63.03 -8.14 4.96
C ARG A 7 -63.71 -8.89 6.12
N LEU A 8 -62.93 -9.03 7.21
CA LEU A 8 -63.20 -8.88 8.66
C LEU A 8 -64.13 -9.81 9.48
N GLY A 9 -63.65 -10.10 10.70
CA GLY A 9 -64.37 -10.43 11.95
C GLY A 9 -63.46 -11.26 12.87
N LEU A 10 -62.71 -10.73 13.85
CA LEU A 10 -63.06 -10.17 15.17
C LEU A 10 -63.93 -11.09 16.06
N ALA A 11 -63.37 -11.63 17.17
CA ALA A 11 -63.83 -11.39 18.55
C ALA A 11 -63.48 -12.52 19.58
N MET A 12 -62.83 -12.06 20.67
CA MET A 12 -63.06 -12.33 22.10
C MET A 12 -63.08 -13.74 22.74
N LEU A 13 -62.11 -13.89 23.67
CA LEU A 13 -62.19 -14.34 25.09
C LEU A 13 -63.38 -15.19 25.58
N ALA A 14 -63.07 -16.27 26.30
CA ALA A 14 -63.66 -16.54 27.62
C ALA A 14 -62.79 -17.51 28.47
N LEU A 15 -62.70 -17.17 29.77
CA LEU A 15 -61.98 -17.84 30.86
C LEU A 15 -62.39 -19.30 31.14
N GLY A 16 -61.43 -20.08 31.66
CA GLY A 16 -61.69 -21.33 32.36
C GLY A 16 -60.57 -21.67 33.36
N VAL A 17 -60.86 -21.41 34.64
CA VAL A 17 -60.06 -21.71 35.85
C VAL A 17 -59.89 -23.22 36.06
N PHE A 18 -58.73 -23.70 36.53
CA PHE A 18 -58.58 -24.63 37.68
C PHE A 18 -57.09 -24.80 38.08
N PRO A 19 -56.77 -24.95 39.40
CA PRO A 19 -55.39 -24.98 39.92
C PRO A 19 -54.89 -26.39 40.28
N SER A 20 -53.54 -26.47 40.34
CA SER A 20 -52.68 -27.31 41.19
C SER A 20 -52.74 -28.84 41.08
N ALA A 21 -51.66 -29.48 40.62
CA ALA A 21 -50.64 -30.06 41.52
C ALA A 21 -49.51 -30.79 40.75
N ALA A 22 -48.30 -30.66 41.32
CA ALA A 22 -47.12 -31.54 41.23
C ALA A 22 -46.33 -31.59 39.90
N MET A 23 -45.26 -30.77 39.84
CA MET A 23 -44.12 -30.95 38.94
C MET A 23 -43.28 -32.14 39.41
N ALA A 24 -43.08 -33.12 38.52
CA ALA A 24 -41.98 -34.06 38.55
C ALA A 24 -41.20 -33.88 37.25
N THR A 25 -39.90 -33.75 37.39
CA THR A 25 -38.89 -33.51 36.36
C THR A 25 -38.83 -34.65 35.34
N SER A 26 -38.95 -34.32 34.06
CA SER A 26 -38.54 -35.19 32.95
C SER A 26 -37.99 -34.32 31.83
N ASP A 27 -36.76 -34.66 31.41
CA ASP A 27 -36.05 -34.09 30.27
C ASP A 27 -36.97 -33.90 29.06
N PHE A 28 -37.09 -32.66 28.60
CA PHE A 28 -37.70 -32.34 27.32
C PHE A 28 -36.59 -32.27 26.27
N SER A 29 -36.45 -33.33 25.47
CA SER A 29 -35.58 -33.36 24.30
C SER A 29 -36.00 -32.30 23.27
N LEU A 30 -35.01 -31.60 22.71
CA LEU A 30 -35.12 -30.46 21.79
C LEU A 30 -35.83 -30.76 20.45
N GLU A 31 -36.15 -32.03 20.15
CA GLU A 31 -36.70 -32.46 18.85
C GLU A 31 -38.12 -31.95 18.55
N LEU A 32 -38.89 -31.51 19.56
CA LEU A 32 -40.26 -31.05 19.32
C LEU A 32 -40.41 -29.59 18.84
N LEU A 33 -39.32 -28.81 18.83
CA LEU A 33 -39.34 -27.41 18.38
C LEU A 33 -38.80 -27.19 16.96
N PHE A 34 -38.09 -28.17 16.38
CA PHE A 34 -37.54 -28.10 15.01
C PHE A 34 -37.55 -29.48 14.32
N PRO A 35 -38.62 -29.86 13.58
CA PRO A 35 -38.59 -31.09 12.80
C PRO A 35 -37.78 -30.84 11.51
N GLY A 36 -36.51 -31.25 11.48
CA GLY A 36 -35.68 -31.13 10.27
C GLY A 36 -34.17 -31.42 10.38
N LEU A 37 -33.61 -31.72 11.56
CA LEU A 37 -32.18 -32.00 11.72
C LEU A 37 -31.85 -33.47 11.41
N SER A 38 -31.75 -33.83 10.13
CA SER A 38 -31.04 -35.05 9.68
C SER A 38 -30.83 -35.07 8.15
N ARG A 39 -30.47 -33.92 7.59
CA ARG A 39 -29.74 -33.77 6.31
C ARG A 39 -29.20 -32.33 6.25
N PRO A 40 -27.92 -32.11 5.88
CA PRO A 40 -27.40 -30.76 5.71
C PRO A 40 -28.22 -30.02 4.64
N ALA A 41 -28.57 -28.78 4.91
CA ALA A 41 -29.32 -27.93 3.99
C ALA A 41 -28.36 -27.38 2.90
N PRO A 42 -28.84 -27.12 1.67
CA PRO A 42 -28.01 -26.45 0.66
C PRO A 42 -27.55 -25.07 1.17
N GLY A 43 -26.25 -24.81 1.21
CA GLY A 43 -25.65 -23.51 1.57
C GLY A 43 -25.02 -23.40 2.96
N GLN A 44 -24.44 -24.47 3.52
CA GLN A 44 -23.48 -24.37 4.63
C GLN A 44 -22.06 -24.45 4.04
N VAL A 45 -21.24 -23.42 4.27
CA VAL A 45 -19.85 -23.34 3.79
C VAL A 45 -18.93 -23.92 4.87
N GLU A 46 -18.50 -25.17 4.78
CA GLU A 46 -17.69 -25.81 5.84
C GLU A 46 -16.19 -25.89 5.48
N THR A 47 -15.89 -25.76 4.19
CA THR A 47 -14.57 -25.96 3.57
C THR A 47 -14.23 -24.81 2.62
N LEU A 48 -12.97 -24.69 2.20
CA LEU A 48 -12.60 -23.74 1.14
C LEU A 48 -13.32 -24.07 -0.18
N ALA A 49 -13.46 -25.36 -0.51
CA ALA A 49 -14.18 -25.81 -1.69
C ALA A 49 -15.63 -25.34 -1.71
N ASP A 50 -16.35 -25.44 -0.58
CA ASP A 50 -17.73 -24.93 -0.48
C ASP A 50 -17.79 -23.41 -0.71
N ALA A 51 -16.84 -22.66 -0.13
CA ALA A 51 -16.76 -21.20 -0.25
C ALA A 51 -16.52 -20.78 -1.71
N ALA A 52 -15.54 -21.41 -2.37
CA ALA A 52 -15.21 -21.18 -3.76
C ALA A 52 -16.38 -21.57 -4.68
N GLU A 53 -17.04 -22.70 -4.46
CA GLU A 53 -18.21 -23.10 -5.27
C GLU A 53 -19.37 -22.11 -5.15
N GLN A 54 -19.66 -21.63 -3.94
CA GLN A 54 -20.69 -20.63 -3.71
C GLN A 54 -20.41 -19.33 -4.45
N SER A 55 -19.12 -18.96 -4.55
CA SER A 55 -18.64 -17.78 -5.26
C SER A 55 -18.33 -18.02 -6.75
N ARG A 56 -18.61 -19.24 -7.25
CA ARG A 56 -18.34 -19.71 -8.63
C ARG A 56 -16.87 -19.60 -9.04
N ARG A 57 -15.99 -19.85 -8.09
CA ARG A 57 -14.54 -19.98 -8.26
C ARG A 57 -14.10 -21.42 -8.01
N LEU A 58 -12.85 -21.68 -8.33
CA LEU A 58 -12.14 -22.89 -7.95
C LEU A 58 -11.11 -22.54 -6.86
N VAL A 59 -10.92 -23.46 -5.93
CA VAL A 59 -9.80 -23.40 -4.97
C VAL A 59 -8.94 -24.64 -5.18
N GLY A 60 -7.68 -24.40 -5.48
CA GLY A 60 -6.75 -25.41 -5.93
C GLY A 60 -5.59 -25.64 -4.98
N VAL A 61 -4.91 -26.77 -5.19
CA VAL A 61 -3.68 -27.10 -4.49
C VAL A 61 -2.67 -27.78 -5.40
N ALA A 62 -1.39 -27.42 -5.24
CA ALA A 62 -0.28 -28.17 -5.80
C ALA A 62 -0.02 -29.43 -4.98
N ALA A 63 0.00 -30.58 -5.66
CA ALA A 63 0.13 -31.88 -5.00
C ALA A 63 1.30 -32.69 -5.57
N GLY A 64 2.19 -33.11 -4.69
CA GLY A 64 3.28 -34.03 -4.99
C GLY A 64 2.81 -35.49 -4.98
N TYR A 65 3.24 -36.28 -5.98
CA TYR A 65 2.90 -37.70 -6.10
C TYR A 65 3.26 -38.52 -4.84
N GLY A 66 4.40 -38.22 -4.22
CA GLY A 66 4.84 -38.91 -3.00
C GLY A 66 3.88 -38.71 -1.83
N LEU A 67 3.30 -37.51 -1.69
CA LEU A 67 2.34 -37.20 -0.64
C LEU A 67 0.99 -37.86 -0.91
N VAL A 68 0.47 -37.72 -2.14
CA VAL A 68 -0.81 -38.35 -2.56
C VAL A 68 -0.79 -39.87 -2.35
N THR A 69 0.35 -40.53 -2.51
CA THR A 69 0.46 -41.99 -2.39
C THR A 69 0.76 -42.50 -1.00
N ASN A 70 1.36 -41.69 -0.11
CA ASN A 70 1.90 -42.19 1.16
C ASN A 70 1.43 -41.41 2.40
N ASP A 71 0.71 -40.29 2.24
CA ASP A 71 0.26 -39.44 3.35
C ASP A 71 -1.28 -39.33 3.34
N GLU A 72 -1.93 -40.11 4.21
CA GLU A 72 -3.39 -40.15 4.36
C GLU A 72 -3.95 -38.80 4.84
N GLN A 73 -3.24 -38.09 5.73
CA GLN A 73 -3.68 -36.80 6.25
C GLN A 73 -3.62 -35.71 5.16
N PHE A 74 -2.58 -35.73 4.33
CA PHE A 74 -2.49 -34.87 3.14
C PHE A 74 -3.66 -35.13 2.19
N VAL A 75 -3.96 -36.41 1.90
CA VAL A 75 -5.09 -36.78 1.01
C VAL A 75 -6.44 -36.33 1.59
N ASP A 76 -6.66 -36.50 2.89
CA ASP A 76 -7.89 -36.06 3.56
C ASP A 76 -8.08 -34.54 3.43
N ILE A 77 -7.02 -33.75 3.59
CA ILE A 77 -7.08 -32.29 3.40
C ILE A 77 -7.33 -31.94 1.93
N VAL A 78 -6.57 -32.53 0.99
CA VAL A 78 -6.72 -32.25 -0.44
C VAL A 78 -8.14 -32.54 -0.93
N THR A 79 -8.70 -33.69 -0.54
CA THR A 79 -10.05 -34.11 -0.98
C THR A 79 -11.19 -33.47 -0.18
N GLY A 80 -10.90 -32.94 1.00
CA GLY A 80 -11.87 -32.25 1.84
C GLY A 80 -11.96 -30.74 1.58
N GLU A 81 -10.85 -30.08 1.25
CA GLU A 81 -10.78 -28.62 1.22
C GLU A 81 -10.66 -28.02 -0.19
N PHE A 82 -10.31 -28.83 -1.19
CA PHE A 82 -10.03 -28.32 -2.54
C PHE A 82 -10.94 -28.96 -3.60
N ASN A 83 -11.15 -28.24 -4.70
CA ASN A 83 -11.90 -28.74 -5.87
C ASN A 83 -11.10 -28.61 -7.18
N TYR A 84 -9.82 -28.20 -7.07
CA TYR A 84 -8.89 -28.05 -8.18
C TYR A 84 -7.49 -28.55 -7.78
N MET A 85 -6.74 -29.11 -8.70
CA MET A 85 -5.45 -29.74 -8.40
C MET A 85 -4.45 -29.51 -9.53
N THR A 86 -3.21 -29.22 -9.14
CA THR A 86 -2.05 -29.09 -10.03
C THR A 86 -0.99 -30.11 -9.60
N PRO A 87 -0.36 -30.88 -10.49
CA PRO A 87 0.78 -31.72 -10.14
C PRO A 87 2.00 -30.82 -9.91
N GLU A 88 2.58 -30.88 -8.71
CA GLU A 88 3.76 -30.07 -8.38
C GLU A 88 4.96 -30.38 -9.32
N ASN A 89 5.13 -31.65 -9.71
CA ASN A 89 6.29 -32.10 -10.48
C ASN A 89 6.01 -33.14 -11.57
N SER A 90 5.03 -34.04 -11.39
CA SER A 90 4.86 -35.19 -12.29
C SER A 90 4.42 -34.82 -13.72
N GLY A 91 3.85 -33.62 -13.91
CA GLY A 91 3.39 -33.11 -15.21
C GLY A 91 4.45 -32.33 -16.00
N LYS A 92 5.66 -32.14 -15.46
CA LYS A 92 6.74 -31.38 -16.12
C LYS A 92 7.40 -32.20 -17.24
N TRP A 93 8.02 -31.52 -18.21
CA TRP A 93 8.63 -32.15 -19.39
C TRP A 93 9.65 -33.24 -19.02
N GLY A 94 10.66 -32.92 -18.21
CA GLY A 94 11.70 -33.89 -17.82
C GLY A 94 11.15 -35.20 -17.23
N PRO A 95 10.27 -35.14 -16.21
CA PRO A 95 9.60 -36.32 -15.66
C PRO A 95 8.79 -37.14 -16.68
N LEU A 96 8.05 -36.50 -17.58
CA LEU A 96 7.22 -37.17 -18.59
C LEU A 96 8.04 -37.79 -19.73
N GLN A 97 9.14 -37.15 -20.13
CA GLN A 97 9.98 -37.56 -21.24
C GLN A 97 11.47 -37.53 -20.86
N PRO A 98 11.98 -38.52 -20.13
CA PRO A 98 13.36 -38.51 -19.63
C PRO A 98 14.43 -38.69 -20.73
N ALA A 99 14.05 -39.24 -21.90
CA ALA A 99 14.93 -39.37 -23.06
C ALA A 99 14.12 -39.25 -24.37
N PRO A 100 14.74 -38.93 -25.53
CA PRO A 100 14.00 -38.76 -26.78
C PRO A 100 13.18 -40.00 -27.15
N GLY A 101 11.86 -39.83 -27.31
CA GLY A 101 10.92 -40.91 -27.62
C GLY A 101 10.69 -41.94 -26.50
N VAL A 102 11.24 -41.71 -25.30
CA VAL A 102 11.01 -42.53 -24.11
C VAL A 102 10.08 -41.77 -23.18
N TRP A 103 8.95 -42.38 -22.83
CA TRP A 103 7.89 -41.78 -22.06
C TRP A 103 7.74 -42.44 -20.69
N ASN A 104 7.49 -41.64 -19.66
CA ASN A 104 7.16 -42.09 -18.32
C ASN A 104 5.87 -41.40 -17.86
N PHE A 105 4.73 -42.08 -18.04
CA PHE A 105 3.43 -41.58 -17.64
C PHE A 105 2.95 -42.15 -16.29
N ASP A 106 3.66 -43.12 -15.71
CA ASP A 106 3.16 -43.93 -14.59
C ASP A 106 2.75 -43.07 -13.37
N THR A 107 3.54 -42.06 -13.02
CA THR A 107 3.24 -41.17 -11.88
C THR A 107 2.18 -40.14 -12.22
N HIS A 108 2.19 -39.59 -13.43
CA HIS A 108 1.22 -38.57 -13.83
C HIS A 108 -0.16 -39.17 -14.10
N ASP A 109 -0.25 -40.37 -14.69
CA ASP A 109 -1.50 -41.13 -14.84
C ASP A 109 -2.18 -41.36 -13.49
N GLN A 110 -1.43 -41.75 -12.47
CA GLN A 110 -1.98 -41.94 -11.12
C GLN A 110 -2.49 -40.63 -10.51
N MET A 111 -1.85 -39.50 -10.80
CA MET A 111 -2.29 -38.19 -10.32
C MET A 111 -3.58 -37.74 -11.02
N VAL A 112 -3.69 -37.94 -12.33
CA VAL A 112 -4.92 -37.66 -13.10
C VAL A 112 -6.04 -38.60 -12.65
N GLU A 113 -5.75 -39.89 -12.44
CA GLU A 113 -6.71 -40.86 -11.92
C GLU A 113 -7.18 -40.48 -10.51
N PHE A 114 -6.27 -40.12 -9.60
CA PHE A 114 -6.61 -39.64 -8.27
C PHE A 114 -7.52 -38.41 -8.32
N ALA A 115 -7.16 -37.39 -9.12
CA ALA A 115 -7.99 -36.20 -9.28
C ALA A 115 -9.40 -36.55 -9.78
N GLY A 116 -9.51 -37.43 -10.79
CA GLY A 116 -10.79 -37.89 -11.31
C GLY A 116 -11.61 -38.70 -10.29
N GLN A 117 -10.97 -39.55 -9.48
CA GLN A 117 -11.64 -40.32 -8.41
C GLN A 117 -12.12 -39.43 -7.26
N SER A 118 -11.40 -38.34 -7.00
CA SER A 118 -11.67 -37.37 -5.94
C SER A 118 -12.52 -36.17 -6.42
N GLU A 119 -13.01 -36.21 -7.66
CA GLU A 119 -13.81 -35.14 -8.28
C GLU A 119 -13.11 -33.75 -8.33
N LEU A 120 -11.77 -33.74 -8.32
CA LEU A 120 -10.94 -32.55 -8.46
C LEU A 120 -10.78 -32.20 -9.94
N ALA A 121 -11.09 -30.95 -10.30
CA ALA A 121 -10.68 -30.44 -11.61
C ALA A 121 -9.14 -30.41 -11.67
N TYR A 122 -8.56 -30.62 -12.85
CA TYR A 122 -7.11 -30.81 -12.97
C TYR A 122 -6.46 -29.83 -13.94
N LYS A 123 -5.34 -29.22 -13.52
CA LYS A 123 -4.48 -28.37 -14.33
C LYS A 123 -3.17 -29.09 -14.63
N GLY A 124 -2.84 -29.29 -15.91
CA GLY A 124 -1.52 -29.79 -16.30
C GLY A 124 -0.46 -28.70 -16.14
N HIS A 125 0.65 -29.02 -15.45
CA HIS A 125 1.74 -28.08 -15.18
C HIS A 125 3.10 -28.81 -15.28
N ALA A 126 4.05 -28.38 -16.11
CA ALA A 126 3.90 -27.47 -17.25
C ALA A 126 4.52 -28.11 -18.50
N LEU A 127 3.97 -27.80 -19.68
CA LEU A 127 4.36 -28.45 -20.95
C LEU A 127 5.73 -27.98 -21.44
N VAL A 128 6.01 -26.67 -21.37
CA VAL A 128 7.26 -26.07 -21.83
C VAL A 128 7.81 -25.12 -20.75
N TRP A 129 8.99 -25.44 -20.21
CA TRP A 129 9.65 -24.65 -19.17
C TRP A 129 11.17 -24.84 -19.22
N HIS A 130 11.92 -23.83 -18.76
CA HIS A 130 13.38 -23.80 -18.83
C HIS A 130 14.07 -24.63 -17.73
N SER A 131 13.53 -24.67 -16.50
CA SER A 131 14.23 -25.17 -15.31
C SER A 131 14.22 -26.71 -15.15
N GLN A 132 13.26 -27.40 -15.77
CA GLN A 132 13.14 -28.88 -15.72
C GLN A 132 12.89 -29.50 -17.11
N ALA A 133 13.49 -28.91 -18.14
CA ALA A 133 13.59 -29.55 -19.45
C ALA A 133 14.49 -30.81 -19.36
N PRO A 134 14.19 -31.88 -20.12
CA PRO A 134 15.02 -33.07 -20.10
C PRO A 134 16.42 -32.78 -20.69
N GLY A 135 17.45 -33.47 -20.19
CA GLY A 135 18.85 -33.19 -20.54
C GLY A 135 19.24 -33.39 -22.02
N PHE A 136 18.31 -33.81 -22.89
CA PHE A 136 18.50 -33.83 -24.34
C PHE A 136 18.04 -32.55 -25.05
N VAL A 137 17.38 -31.63 -24.34
CA VAL A 137 17.09 -30.27 -24.81
C VAL A 137 18.35 -29.44 -24.58
N THR A 138 19.16 -29.27 -25.62
CA THR A 138 20.47 -28.62 -25.55
C THR A 138 20.64 -27.58 -26.66
N ASP A 139 21.60 -26.67 -26.49
CA ASP A 139 21.94 -25.63 -27.49
C ASP A 139 22.54 -26.20 -28.80
N ASP A 140 22.86 -27.50 -28.86
CA ASP A 140 23.37 -28.16 -30.08
C ASP A 140 22.27 -28.54 -31.07
N LEU A 141 21.00 -28.49 -30.66
CA LEU A 141 19.86 -28.78 -31.52
C LEU A 141 19.63 -27.65 -32.53
N SER A 142 19.31 -28.00 -33.76
CA SER A 142 18.80 -26.99 -34.71
C SER A 142 17.41 -26.52 -34.31
N ALA A 143 17.01 -25.33 -34.78
CA ALA A 143 15.67 -24.79 -34.56
C ALA A 143 14.55 -25.77 -34.99
N ASP A 144 14.70 -26.43 -36.14
CA ASP A 144 13.71 -27.41 -36.62
C ASP A 144 13.63 -28.65 -35.71
N GLU A 145 14.78 -29.13 -35.19
CA GLU A 145 14.82 -30.27 -34.28
C GLU A 145 14.18 -29.93 -32.94
N LEU A 146 14.52 -28.78 -32.36
CA LEU A 146 13.96 -28.35 -31.08
C LEU A 146 12.46 -28.07 -31.18
N GLN A 147 12.01 -27.36 -32.22
CA GLN A 147 10.58 -27.13 -32.46
C GLN A 147 9.82 -28.46 -32.65
N SER A 148 10.39 -29.42 -33.38
CA SER A 148 9.79 -30.75 -33.56
C SER A 148 9.69 -31.51 -32.23
N LEU A 149 10.67 -31.38 -31.34
CA LEU A 149 10.63 -31.99 -30.01
C LEU A 149 9.55 -31.37 -29.13
N ILE A 150 9.41 -30.03 -29.14
CA ILE A 150 8.32 -29.34 -28.44
C ILE A 150 6.96 -29.81 -28.96
N ASP A 151 6.81 -29.89 -30.29
CA ASP A 151 5.54 -30.27 -30.91
C ASP A 151 5.17 -31.73 -30.63
N ASP A 152 6.14 -32.66 -30.70
CA ASP A 152 5.95 -34.08 -30.33
C ASP A 152 5.61 -34.22 -28.85
N HIS A 153 6.23 -33.39 -27.99
CA HIS A 153 5.95 -33.40 -26.56
C HIS A 153 4.53 -32.96 -26.23
N ILE A 154 4.14 -31.77 -26.67
CA ILE A 154 2.80 -31.23 -26.48
C ILE A 154 1.76 -32.18 -27.08
N THR A 155 2.00 -32.68 -28.30
CA THR A 155 1.07 -33.60 -28.98
C THR A 155 0.88 -34.89 -28.21
N THR A 156 1.97 -35.53 -27.76
CA THR A 156 1.88 -36.82 -27.07
C THR A 156 1.17 -36.66 -25.71
N VAL A 157 1.57 -35.68 -24.91
CA VAL A 157 1.03 -35.46 -23.57
C VAL A 157 -0.45 -35.08 -23.64
N MET A 158 -0.80 -34.04 -24.42
CA MET A 158 -2.20 -33.59 -24.48
C MET A 158 -3.12 -34.59 -25.20
N SER A 159 -2.63 -35.34 -26.19
CA SER A 159 -3.45 -36.40 -26.82
C SER A 159 -3.81 -37.51 -25.83
N ARG A 160 -2.91 -37.83 -24.89
CA ARG A 160 -3.13 -38.87 -23.89
C ARG A 160 -4.27 -38.51 -22.93
N TYR A 161 -4.33 -37.25 -22.50
CA TYR A 161 -5.25 -36.78 -21.47
C TYR A 161 -6.40 -35.92 -22.01
N SER A 162 -6.65 -35.99 -23.33
CA SER A 162 -7.66 -35.14 -23.97
C SER A 162 -9.05 -35.37 -23.38
N GLY A 163 -9.66 -34.28 -22.90
CA GLY A 163 -10.95 -34.29 -22.22
C GLY A 163 -10.92 -34.71 -20.74
N GLU A 164 -9.78 -35.12 -20.19
CA GLU A 164 -9.61 -35.43 -18.76
C GLU A 164 -9.00 -34.23 -18.00
N ILE A 165 -8.04 -33.53 -18.62
CA ILE A 165 -7.42 -32.34 -18.04
C ILE A 165 -8.15 -31.07 -18.51
N ARG A 166 -8.50 -30.20 -17.56
CA ARG A 166 -9.30 -28.97 -17.81
C ARG A 166 -8.46 -27.87 -18.45
N ALA A 167 -7.24 -27.68 -17.97
CA ALA A 167 -6.39 -26.56 -18.33
C ALA A 167 -4.91 -26.96 -18.33
N TYR A 168 -4.08 -26.24 -19.08
CA TYR A 168 -2.63 -26.45 -19.10
C TYR A 168 -1.88 -25.12 -18.98
N ASP A 169 -0.81 -25.13 -18.18
CA ASP A 169 0.29 -24.19 -18.34
C ASP A 169 1.13 -24.64 -19.53
N VAL A 170 0.91 -23.98 -20.67
CA VAL A 170 1.57 -24.34 -21.94
C VAL A 170 3.01 -23.89 -21.92
N VAL A 171 3.24 -22.64 -21.51
CA VAL A 171 4.56 -22.04 -21.37
C VAL A 171 4.65 -21.41 -19.98
N ASN A 172 5.70 -21.75 -19.25
CA ASN A 172 5.97 -21.25 -17.91
C ASN A 172 7.23 -20.37 -17.92
N GLU A 173 7.19 -19.21 -17.27
CA GLU A 173 8.35 -18.35 -16.94
C GLU A 173 9.27 -18.03 -18.12
N ALA A 174 8.68 -17.61 -19.25
CA ALA A 174 9.45 -17.21 -20.43
C ALA A 174 10.03 -15.79 -20.31
N MET A 175 9.52 -14.99 -19.36
CA MET A 175 10.05 -13.66 -19.04
C MET A 175 11.05 -13.75 -17.89
N GLY A 176 12.17 -13.05 -18.04
CA GLY A 176 13.19 -12.85 -17.02
C GLY A 176 12.77 -11.80 -16.00
N ASP A 177 13.49 -11.72 -14.89
CA ASP A 177 13.25 -10.70 -13.86
C ASP A 177 13.76 -9.31 -14.27
N ASP A 178 14.59 -9.25 -15.31
CA ASP A 178 15.05 -8.05 -16.01
C ASP A 178 14.04 -7.51 -17.04
N ALA A 179 12.80 -8.04 -17.04
CA ALA A 179 11.73 -7.72 -17.99
C ALA A 179 12.07 -8.02 -19.47
N GLU A 180 13.08 -8.85 -19.73
CA GLU A 180 13.45 -9.34 -21.05
C GLU A 180 13.11 -10.84 -21.21
N TYR A 181 13.05 -11.33 -22.45
CA TYR A 181 12.87 -12.77 -22.67
C TYR A 181 14.02 -13.55 -22.02
N ARG A 182 13.66 -14.54 -21.19
CA ARG A 182 14.63 -15.31 -20.40
C ARG A 182 15.65 -16.01 -21.29
N ASP A 183 16.93 -15.79 -20.99
CA ASP A 183 18.04 -16.49 -21.66
C ASP A 183 17.99 -18.00 -21.37
N SER A 184 17.43 -18.75 -22.31
CA SER A 184 17.19 -20.18 -22.23
C SER A 184 17.50 -20.85 -23.56
N VAL A 185 17.77 -22.15 -23.55
CA VAL A 185 17.97 -22.96 -24.78
C VAL A 185 16.81 -22.75 -25.76
N LEU A 186 15.57 -22.66 -25.22
CA LEU A 186 14.35 -22.40 -25.99
C LEU A 186 14.44 -21.06 -26.72
N TYR A 187 14.69 -19.96 -25.99
CA TYR A 187 14.75 -18.62 -26.56
C TYR A 187 15.97 -18.42 -27.49
N ARG A 188 17.17 -18.84 -27.08
CA ARG A 188 18.39 -18.72 -27.89
C ARG A 188 18.27 -19.42 -29.25
N THR A 189 17.60 -20.57 -29.28
CA THR A 189 17.51 -21.41 -30.49
C THR A 189 16.32 -21.05 -31.37
N LEU A 190 15.17 -20.71 -30.78
CA LEU A 190 13.91 -20.50 -31.50
C LEU A 190 13.44 -19.04 -31.57
N GLY A 191 14.02 -18.15 -30.75
CA GLY A 191 13.46 -16.80 -30.50
C GLY A 191 12.09 -16.86 -29.82
N ALA A 192 11.45 -15.71 -29.60
CA ALA A 192 10.17 -15.64 -28.89
C ALA A 192 9.00 -16.41 -29.58
N ASP A 193 9.14 -16.74 -30.87
CA ASP A 193 8.11 -17.44 -31.66
C ASP A 193 7.75 -18.83 -31.11
N PHE A 194 8.64 -19.48 -30.33
CA PHE A 194 8.33 -20.78 -29.73
C PHE A 194 7.09 -20.72 -28.84
N ILE A 195 6.84 -19.57 -28.18
CA ILE A 195 5.68 -19.37 -27.31
C ILE A 195 4.40 -19.49 -28.13
N ALA A 196 4.27 -18.67 -29.17
CA ALA A 196 3.11 -18.70 -30.06
C ALA A 196 2.91 -20.07 -30.74
N ASN A 197 4.00 -20.74 -31.11
CA ASN A 197 3.95 -22.06 -31.72
C ASN A 197 3.46 -23.13 -30.73
N ALA A 198 3.95 -23.13 -29.49
CA ALA A 198 3.50 -24.07 -28.46
C ALA A 198 1.99 -23.97 -28.21
N PHE A 199 1.44 -22.76 -28.09
CA PHE A 199 -0.01 -22.55 -27.97
C PHE A 199 -0.79 -23.06 -29.18
N ARG A 200 -0.31 -22.78 -30.41
CA ARG A 200 -0.95 -23.27 -31.63
C ARG A 200 -0.96 -24.79 -31.70
N THR A 201 0.15 -25.45 -31.32
CA THR A 201 0.24 -26.91 -31.26
C THR A 201 -0.73 -27.45 -30.22
N ALA A 202 -0.72 -26.91 -28.99
CA ALA A 202 -1.62 -27.32 -27.91
C ALA A 202 -3.10 -27.23 -28.32
N HIS A 203 -3.52 -26.09 -28.87
CA HIS A 203 -4.89 -25.89 -29.35
C HIS A 203 -5.26 -26.82 -30.52
N SER A 204 -4.29 -27.21 -31.36
CA SER A 204 -4.55 -28.13 -32.47
C SER A 204 -4.86 -29.56 -31.99
N VAL A 205 -4.33 -29.94 -30.83
CA VAL A 205 -4.47 -31.27 -30.21
C VAL A 205 -5.75 -31.36 -29.40
N ASP A 206 -5.97 -30.43 -28.47
CA ASP A 206 -7.20 -30.35 -27.69
C ASP A 206 -7.75 -28.91 -27.64
N ARG A 207 -8.85 -28.68 -28.36
CA ARG A 207 -9.53 -27.38 -28.42
C ARG A 207 -10.43 -27.09 -27.21
N ARG A 208 -10.62 -28.06 -26.31
CA ARG A 208 -11.46 -27.91 -25.12
C ARG A 208 -10.66 -27.52 -23.88
N ALA A 209 -9.37 -27.85 -23.86
CA ALA A 209 -8.48 -27.45 -22.79
C ALA A 209 -8.28 -25.93 -22.80
N VAL A 210 -8.26 -25.33 -21.61
CA VAL A 210 -7.96 -23.90 -21.43
C VAL A 210 -6.45 -23.72 -21.36
N LEU A 211 -5.90 -22.84 -22.19
CA LEU A 211 -4.44 -22.69 -22.35
C LEU A 211 -3.92 -21.43 -21.66
N PHE A 212 -2.99 -21.61 -20.72
CA PHE A 212 -2.40 -20.55 -19.91
C PHE A 212 -0.92 -20.30 -20.23
N TYR A 213 -0.54 -19.02 -20.20
CA TYR A 213 0.83 -18.58 -19.89
C TYR A 213 0.94 -18.40 -18.37
N ASN A 214 2.02 -18.81 -17.71
CA ASN A 214 2.16 -18.76 -16.25
C ASN A 214 3.51 -18.18 -15.83
N ASP A 215 3.53 -17.26 -14.85
CA ASP A 215 4.78 -16.59 -14.41
C ASP A 215 4.71 -16.04 -12.96
N TYR A 216 5.88 -15.81 -12.36
CA TYR A 216 6.07 -15.19 -11.04
C TYR A 216 6.54 -13.74 -11.14
N ASN A 217 6.54 -13.02 -10.02
CA ASN A 217 6.89 -11.59 -9.92
C ASN A 217 6.04 -10.66 -10.79
N ILE A 218 4.88 -11.13 -11.23
CA ILE A 218 3.91 -10.34 -11.99
C ILE A 218 2.64 -10.05 -11.18
N ALA A 219 2.68 -10.18 -9.84
CA ALA A 219 1.52 -9.96 -8.97
C ALA A 219 1.04 -8.50 -9.01
N GLY A 220 1.99 -7.58 -8.80
CA GLY A 220 1.81 -6.14 -8.83
C GLY A 220 2.14 -5.49 -10.18
N LEU A 221 2.06 -4.17 -10.26
CA LEU A 221 2.46 -3.36 -11.40
C LEU A 221 3.96 -3.08 -11.34
N ASN A 222 4.70 -3.63 -12.30
CA ASN A 222 6.15 -3.48 -12.41
C ASN A 222 6.63 -3.80 -13.83
N ALA A 223 7.91 -3.53 -14.12
CA ALA A 223 8.53 -3.75 -15.42
C ALA A 223 8.31 -5.17 -15.99
N LYS A 224 8.44 -6.22 -15.16
CA LYS A 224 8.23 -7.61 -15.61
C LYS A 224 6.77 -7.88 -15.96
N SER A 225 5.85 -7.41 -15.12
CA SER A 225 4.42 -7.55 -15.36
C SER A 225 3.99 -6.83 -16.64
N ASP A 226 4.60 -5.68 -16.95
CA ASP A 226 4.37 -4.90 -18.17
C ASP A 226 4.90 -5.61 -19.41
N ALA A 227 6.11 -6.16 -19.34
CA ALA A 227 6.68 -6.97 -20.41
C ALA A 227 5.83 -8.21 -20.71
N VAL A 228 5.35 -8.90 -19.67
CA VAL A 228 4.41 -10.03 -19.83
C VAL A 228 3.08 -9.55 -20.43
N TYR A 229 2.56 -8.40 -20.01
CA TYR A 229 1.34 -7.82 -20.56
C TYR A 229 1.49 -7.53 -22.06
N GLU A 230 2.56 -6.85 -22.49
CA GLU A 230 2.80 -6.54 -23.90
C GLU A 230 3.05 -7.80 -24.74
N MET A 231 3.77 -8.80 -24.22
CA MET A 231 3.90 -10.10 -24.88
C MET A 231 2.53 -10.75 -25.09
N VAL A 232 1.71 -10.86 -24.03
CA VAL A 232 0.39 -11.52 -24.08
C VAL A 232 -0.58 -10.75 -24.99
N LYS A 233 -0.61 -9.42 -24.92
CA LYS A 233 -1.36 -8.54 -25.82
C LYS A 233 -0.95 -8.78 -27.28
N GLY A 234 0.34 -8.93 -27.55
CA GLY A 234 0.87 -9.32 -28.85
C GLY A 234 0.37 -10.69 -29.32
N LEU A 235 0.34 -11.70 -28.44
CA LEU A 235 -0.21 -13.02 -28.75
C LEU A 235 -1.70 -12.96 -29.09
N VAL A 236 -2.49 -12.23 -28.29
CA VAL A 236 -3.93 -12.00 -28.53
C VAL A 236 -4.16 -11.29 -29.86
N HIS A 237 -3.42 -10.20 -30.12
CA HIS A 237 -3.48 -9.45 -31.38
C HIS A 237 -3.20 -10.37 -32.59
N ASN A 238 -2.19 -11.23 -32.48
CA ASN A 238 -1.80 -12.19 -33.50
C ASN A 238 -2.68 -13.44 -33.56
N ARG A 239 -3.81 -13.46 -32.83
CA ARG A 239 -4.79 -14.57 -32.79
C ARG A 239 -4.16 -15.91 -32.41
N VAL A 240 -3.15 -15.88 -31.55
CA VAL A 240 -2.62 -17.09 -30.89
C VAL A 240 -3.71 -17.61 -29.94
N PRO A 241 -3.97 -18.92 -29.88
CA PRO A 241 -5.01 -19.49 -29.04
C PRO A 241 -4.56 -19.57 -27.57
N ILE A 242 -4.41 -18.41 -26.94
CA ILE A 242 -4.22 -18.26 -25.50
C ILE A 242 -5.56 -17.92 -24.86
N ASP A 243 -5.90 -18.60 -23.77
CA ASP A 243 -7.18 -18.43 -23.08
C ASP A 243 -7.03 -17.70 -21.73
N GLY A 244 -5.83 -17.69 -21.14
CA GLY A 244 -5.59 -17.07 -19.85
C GLY A 244 -4.14 -16.83 -19.48
N VAL A 245 -3.95 -16.11 -18.36
CA VAL A 245 -2.66 -15.88 -17.70
C VAL A 245 -2.75 -16.34 -16.24
N GLY A 246 -1.77 -17.13 -15.81
CA GLY A 246 -1.58 -17.58 -14.45
C GLY A 246 -0.55 -16.71 -13.74
N PHE A 247 -0.94 -16.18 -12.59
CA PHE A 247 -0.11 -15.42 -11.68
C PHE A 247 0.31 -16.37 -10.57
N GLN A 248 1.59 -16.76 -10.54
CA GLN A 248 2.07 -17.73 -9.54
C GLN A 248 1.78 -17.22 -8.13
N MET A 249 2.00 -15.93 -7.86
CA MET A 249 1.69 -15.29 -6.59
C MET A 249 2.52 -15.87 -5.42
N HIS A 250 3.79 -16.16 -5.69
CA HIS A 250 4.82 -16.34 -4.66
C HIS A 250 5.15 -14.97 -4.06
N LEU A 251 4.69 -14.71 -2.84
CA LEU A 251 4.81 -13.41 -2.19
C LEU A 251 5.66 -13.49 -0.92
N THR A 252 6.20 -12.35 -0.50
CA THR A 252 6.66 -12.13 0.87
C THR A 252 5.69 -11.16 1.53
N ALA A 253 5.28 -11.44 2.76
CA ALA A 253 4.31 -10.60 3.49
C ALA A 253 4.77 -9.14 3.62
N ALA A 254 6.08 -8.91 3.74
CA ALA A 254 6.68 -7.58 3.86
C ALA A 254 6.47 -6.67 2.62
N THR A 255 6.43 -7.25 1.42
CA THR A 255 6.43 -6.54 0.13
C THR A 255 5.27 -6.97 -0.79
N ALA A 256 4.27 -7.65 -0.22
CA ALA A 256 3.12 -8.10 -0.98
C ALA A 256 2.30 -6.88 -1.47
N PRO A 257 1.92 -6.82 -2.75
CA PRO A 257 1.15 -5.71 -3.31
C PRO A 257 -0.15 -5.42 -2.55
N SER A 258 -0.61 -4.16 -2.61
CA SER A 258 -1.89 -3.76 -2.04
C SER A 258 -3.06 -4.42 -2.78
N TYR A 259 -4.24 -4.44 -2.16
CA TYR A 259 -5.46 -4.94 -2.80
C TYR A 259 -5.73 -4.26 -4.15
N ASP A 260 -5.62 -2.93 -4.22
CA ASP A 260 -5.92 -2.17 -5.44
C ASP A 260 -4.92 -2.46 -6.56
N GLU A 261 -3.64 -2.61 -6.23
CA GLU A 261 -2.60 -2.95 -7.21
C GLU A 261 -2.83 -4.35 -7.80
N LEU A 262 -3.18 -5.33 -6.96
CA LEU A 262 -3.56 -6.68 -7.40
C LEU A 262 -4.77 -6.62 -8.34
N VAL A 263 -5.82 -5.87 -7.97
CA VAL A 263 -7.03 -5.73 -8.80
C VAL A 263 -6.71 -5.05 -10.13
N ALA A 264 -5.92 -3.98 -10.13
CA ALA A 264 -5.55 -3.23 -11.34
C ALA A 264 -4.80 -4.13 -12.32
N ASN A 265 -3.78 -4.85 -11.83
CA ASN A 265 -2.96 -5.71 -12.67
C ASN A 265 -3.72 -6.96 -13.15
N LEU A 266 -4.51 -7.64 -12.31
CA LEU A 266 -5.36 -8.74 -12.76
C LEU A 266 -6.39 -8.26 -13.81
N SER A 267 -6.94 -7.05 -13.64
CA SER A 267 -7.95 -6.48 -14.52
C SER A 267 -7.43 -6.20 -15.93
N ARG A 268 -6.21 -5.69 -16.10
CA ARG A 268 -5.69 -5.41 -17.46
C ARG A 268 -5.57 -6.67 -18.32
N PHE A 269 -5.14 -7.80 -17.76
CA PHE A 269 -5.12 -9.07 -18.49
C PHE A 269 -6.55 -9.58 -18.77
N ALA A 270 -7.46 -9.44 -17.81
CA ALA A 270 -8.87 -9.75 -18.02
C ALA A 270 -9.51 -8.90 -19.14
N ASN A 271 -9.09 -7.65 -19.29
CA ASN A 271 -9.55 -6.71 -20.31
C ASN A 271 -9.06 -7.06 -21.73
N LEU A 272 -7.96 -7.83 -21.86
CA LEU A 272 -7.58 -8.49 -23.12
C LEU A 272 -8.55 -9.62 -23.52
N GLY A 273 -9.56 -9.90 -22.71
CA GLY A 273 -10.55 -10.96 -22.92
C GLY A 273 -10.12 -12.32 -22.35
N LEU A 274 -8.99 -12.37 -21.64
CA LEU A 274 -8.38 -13.57 -21.09
C LEU A 274 -8.94 -13.92 -19.70
N ARG A 275 -8.86 -15.19 -19.34
CA ARG A 275 -9.04 -15.65 -17.94
C ARG A 275 -7.78 -15.31 -17.14
N VAL A 276 -7.93 -15.08 -15.85
CA VAL A 276 -6.79 -15.00 -14.94
C VAL A 276 -6.92 -16.08 -13.86
N ASN A 277 -5.79 -16.62 -13.40
CA ASN A 277 -5.75 -17.55 -12.28
C ASN A 277 -4.65 -17.13 -11.34
N ILE A 278 -4.89 -17.23 -10.04
CA ILE A 278 -3.83 -17.26 -9.04
C ILE A 278 -3.42 -18.73 -8.95
N SER A 279 -2.19 -19.06 -9.37
CA SER A 279 -1.81 -20.42 -9.73
C SER A 279 -0.94 -21.15 -8.70
N GLU A 280 -0.16 -20.44 -7.87
CA GLU A 280 0.89 -21.03 -7.02
C GLU A 280 1.06 -20.25 -5.70
N LEU A 281 -0.04 -19.79 -5.10
CA LEU A 281 -0.02 -18.90 -3.94
C LEU A 281 0.72 -19.51 -2.73
N ASP A 282 1.71 -18.78 -2.25
CA ASP A 282 2.32 -18.90 -0.93
C ASP A 282 2.81 -17.51 -0.48
N VAL A 283 2.88 -17.30 0.84
CA VAL A 283 3.25 -15.99 1.40
C VAL A 283 4.29 -16.19 2.50
N ARG A 284 5.55 -15.93 2.19
CA ARG A 284 6.67 -16.00 3.11
C ARG A 284 6.56 -14.98 4.24
N VAL A 285 6.92 -15.37 5.45
CA VAL A 285 6.87 -14.51 6.64
C VAL A 285 8.20 -14.41 7.37
N ALA A 286 9.21 -15.18 6.98
CA ALA A 286 10.53 -15.18 7.63
C ALA A 286 11.24 -13.83 7.61
N ASP A 287 10.88 -12.92 6.69
CA ASP A 287 11.46 -11.58 6.59
C ASP A 287 10.77 -10.54 7.51
N LEU A 288 9.69 -10.92 8.21
CA LEU A 288 8.98 -10.02 9.12
C LEU A 288 9.63 -10.03 10.52
N PRO A 289 9.84 -8.85 11.15
CA PRO A 289 10.58 -8.72 12.41
C PRO A 289 9.76 -9.02 13.67
N TRP A 290 8.54 -9.53 13.54
CA TRP A 290 7.63 -9.70 14.67
C TRP A 290 7.69 -11.14 15.19
N ASP A 291 7.02 -11.38 16.32
CA ASP A 291 6.80 -12.76 16.76
C ASP A 291 6.02 -13.58 15.72
N TYR A 292 6.13 -14.90 15.84
CA TYR A 292 5.48 -15.84 14.94
C TYR A 292 3.98 -15.56 14.77
N GLN A 293 3.26 -15.21 15.84
CA GLN A 293 1.81 -15.02 15.81
C GLN A 293 1.43 -13.73 15.10
N THR A 294 2.15 -12.63 15.35
CA THR A 294 2.00 -11.38 14.60
C THR A 294 2.32 -11.61 13.12
N ASN A 295 3.38 -12.36 12.80
CA ASN A 295 3.79 -12.68 11.44
C ASN A 295 2.71 -13.45 10.66
N ILE A 296 2.12 -14.49 11.26
CA ILE A 296 1.03 -15.24 10.62
C ILE A 296 -0.31 -14.47 10.60
N ALA A 297 -0.50 -13.47 11.47
CA ALA A 297 -1.65 -12.57 11.41
C ALA A 297 -1.53 -11.59 10.23
N ILE A 298 -0.33 -11.07 9.96
CA ILE A 298 -0.04 -10.29 8.74
C ILE A 298 -0.20 -11.19 7.50
N GLN A 299 0.31 -12.42 7.55
CA GLN A 299 0.10 -13.40 6.48
C GLN A 299 -1.39 -13.61 6.16
N ARG A 300 -2.25 -13.69 7.19
CA ARG A 300 -3.71 -13.78 7.01
C ARG A 300 -4.25 -12.61 6.19
N GLN A 301 -3.83 -11.38 6.47
CA GLN A 301 -4.24 -10.20 5.68
C GLN A 301 -3.83 -10.35 4.21
N VAL A 302 -2.60 -10.80 3.95
CA VAL A 302 -2.11 -11.02 2.57
C VAL A 302 -2.92 -12.09 1.83
N TYR A 303 -3.16 -13.25 2.45
CA TYR A 303 -4.00 -14.28 1.84
C TYR A 303 -5.43 -13.79 1.58
N HIS A 304 -6.00 -13.03 2.52
CA HIS A 304 -7.34 -12.46 2.40
C HIS A 304 -7.41 -11.50 1.20
N ARG A 305 -6.54 -10.50 1.11
CA ARG A 305 -6.56 -9.54 0.00
C ARG A 305 -6.30 -10.18 -1.37
N VAL A 306 -5.42 -11.17 -1.45
CA VAL A 306 -5.15 -11.92 -2.69
C VAL A 306 -6.39 -12.65 -3.18
N VAL A 307 -7.12 -13.33 -2.28
CA VAL A 307 -8.39 -13.98 -2.65
C VAL A 307 -9.47 -12.96 -2.99
N SER A 308 -9.57 -11.87 -2.21
CA SER A 308 -10.52 -10.78 -2.48
C SER A 308 -10.27 -10.12 -3.84
N ALA A 309 -9.01 -9.92 -4.25
CA ALA A 309 -8.67 -9.37 -5.57
C ALA A 309 -9.14 -10.29 -6.71
N CYS A 310 -8.99 -11.61 -6.56
CA CYS A 310 -9.58 -12.58 -7.49
C CYS A 310 -11.12 -12.53 -7.49
N MET A 311 -11.74 -12.25 -6.35
CA MET A 311 -13.19 -12.10 -6.26
C MET A 311 -13.69 -10.84 -6.98
N ALA A 312 -12.95 -9.74 -6.90
CA ALA A 312 -13.25 -8.48 -7.60
C ALA A 312 -13.13 -8.62 -9.13
N VAL A 313 -12.16 -9.38 -9.64
CA VAL A 313 -11.98 -9.58 -11.07
C VAL A 313 -12.85 -10.74 -11.58
N ARG A 314 -13.94 -10.44 -12.28
CA ARG A 314 -14.92 -11.44 -12.78
C ARG A 314 -14.31 -12.58 -13.61
N ARG A 315 -13.19 -12.35 -14.28
CA ARG A 315 -12.49 -13.34 -15.11
C ARG A 315 -11.39 -14.11 -14.36
N CYS A 316 -11.17 -13.81 -13.09
CA CYS A 316 -10.38 -14.67 -12.22
C CYS A 316 -11.17 -15.91 -11.87
N GLU A 317 -10.67 -17.11 -12.18
CA GLU A 317 -11.45 -18.34 -12.05
C GLU A 317 -10.99 -19.27 -10.93
N ALA A 318 -9.71 -19.19 -10.53
CA ALA A 318 -9.13 -20.07 -9.54
C ALA A 318 -8.10 -19.37 -8.66
N VAL A 319 -8.03 -19.80 -7.39
CA VAL A 319 -6.90 -19.55 -6.48
C VAL A 319 -6.32 -20.89 -6.07
N THR A 320 -5.05 -21.15 -6.42
CA THR A 320 -4.35 -22.39 -6.12
C THR A 320 -3.18 -22.11 -5.18
N THR A 321 -3.07 -22.83 -4.05
CA THR A 321 -1.90 -22.75 -3.16
C THR A 321 -0.81 -23.71 -3.62
N TRP A 322 0.48 -23.33 -3.45
CA TRP A 322 1.61 -24.19 -3.85
C TRP A 322 2.01 -25.20 -2.77
N GLY A 323 1.01 -25.96 -2.31
CA GLY A 323 1.12 -26.94 -1.25
C GLY A 323 -0.04 -26.86 -0.26
N VAL A 324 -0.05 -27.77 0.71
CA VAL A 324 -1.03 -27.78 1.81
C VAL A 324 -0.42 -27.18 3.07
N SER A 325 0.64 -27.81 3.59
CA SER A 325 1.22 -27.52 4.91
C SER A 325 2.68 -27.12 4.81
N ASP A 326 3.10 -26.23 5.72
CA ASP A 326 4.47 -25.74 5.88
C ASP A 326 5.50 -26.88 5.87
N LYS A 327 5.18 -28.03 6.47
CA LYS A 327 6.02 -29.24 6.59
C LYS A 327 6.65 -29.69 5.28
N ASN A 328 5.88 -29.58 4.19
CA ASN A 328 6.28 -30.08 2.87
C ASN A 328 6.44 -28.94 1.86
N SER A 329 6.46 -27.69 2.31
CA SER A 329 6.56 -26.52 1.44
C SER A 329 7.89 -26.48 0.69
N TRP A 330 7.82 -26.01 -0.56
CA TRP A 330 9.01 -25.81 -1.37
C TRP A 330 9.93 -24.68 -0.92
N ILE A 331 9.36 -23.75 -0.15
CA ILE A 331 10.08 -22.64 0.44
C ILE A 331 11.17 -23.16 1.37
N ASN A 332 10.88 -24.19 2.18
CA ASN A 332 11.81 -24.73 3.16
C ASN A 332 13.12 -25.27 2.58
N TYR A 333 13.07 -25.84 1.36
CA TYR A 333 14.28 -26.33 0.69
C TYR A 333 14.95 -25.31 -0.24
N THR A 334 14.25 -24.23 -0.61
CA THR A 334 14.76 -23.20 -1.52
C THR A 334 15.34 -22.01 -0.79
N PHE A 335 14.63 -21.52 0.22
CA PHE A 335 14.91 -20.26 0.93
C PHE A 335 15.24 -20.46 2.42
N GLY A 336 14.97 -21.64 2.97
CA GLY A 336 15.12 -21.92 4.40
C GLY A 336 13.76 -22.05 5.09
N GLU A 337 13.78 -22.43 6.37
CA GLU A 337 12.57 -22.66 7.18
C GLU A 337 11.68 -21.41 7.23
N ASP A 338 10.42 -21.57 6.85
CA ASP A 338 9.41 -20.52 6.81
C ASP A 338 8.01 -21.15 7.00
N ALA A 339 7.02 -20.32 7.29
CA ALA A 339 5.64 -20.71 7.54
C ALA A 339 4.74 -20.15 6.43
N ALA A 340 4.97 -20.51 5.16
CA ALA A 340 4.39 -19.83 4.01
C ALA A 340 2.95 -20.25 3.60
N LEU A 341 2.44 -21.37 4.09
CA LEU A 341 1.18 -22.01 3.66
C LEU A 341 0.05 -21.86 4.71
N ALA A 342 -1.16 -22.26 4.34
CA ALA A 342 -2.36 -22.11 5.18
C ALA A 342 -2.53 -23.18 6.28
N TRP A 343 -1.66 -24.20 6.31
CA TRP A 343 -1.58 -25.20 7.37
C TRP A 343 -0.17 -25.27 7.94
N ASP A 344 -0.07 -25.46 9.25
CA ASP A 344 1.21 -25.62 9.95
C ASP A 344 1.83 -27.01 9.77
N ASP A 345 2.97 -27.27 10.41
CA ASP A 345 3.69 -28.54 10.34
C ASP A 345 2.93 -29.75 10.91
N ASP A 346 1.97 -29.50 11.79
CA ASP A 346 1.07 -30.49 12.39
C ASP A 346 -0.26 -30.62 11.62
N ASN A 347 -0.32 -30.02 10.43
CA ASN A 347 -1.49 -29.98 9.56
C ASN A 347 -2.73 -29.36 10.24
N GLN A 348 -2.54 -28.42 11.16
CA GLN A 348 -3.61 -27.59 11.70
C GLN A 348 -3.78 -26.33 10.85
N ARG A 349 -5.01 -25.81 10.79
CA ARG A 349 -5.34 -24.59 10.01
C ARG A 349 -4.70 -23.37 10.69
N LYS A 350 -3.96 -22.59 9.92
CA LYS A 350 -3.39 -21.30 10.33
C LYS A 350 -4.37 -20.15 10.08
N PRO A 351 -4.12 -18.94 10.60
CA PRO A 351 -4.91 -17.74 10.31
C PRO A 351 -5.13 -17.48 8.79
N ALA A 352 -4.12 -17.79 7.96
CA ALA A 352 -4.20 -17.70 6.50
C ALA A 352 -5.35 -18.51 5.88
N TYR A 353 -5.67 -19.71 6.42
CA TYR A 353 -6.83 -20.51 5.97
C TYR A 353 -8.12 -19.70 6.07
N TYR A 354 -8.33 -19.08 7.22
CA TYR A 354 -9.53 -18.28 7.46
C TYR A 354 -9.53 -17.03 6.56
N GLY A 355 -8.36 -16.46 6.25
CA GLY A 355 -8.26 -15.28 5.37
C GLY A 355 -8.71 -15.61 3.94
N MET A 356 -8.30 -16.78 3.44
CA MET A 356 -8.80 -17.28 2.15
C MET A 356 -10.31 -17.48 2.16
N LEU A 357 -10.84 -18.06 3.23
CA LEU A 357 -12.28 -18.31 3.36
C LEU A 357 -13.07 -17.00 3.37
N ASP A 358 -12.62 -16.02 4.16
CA ASP A 358 -13.22 -14.68 4.25
C ASP A 358 -13.23 -13.99 2.87
N GLY A 359 -12.11 -14.07 2.13
CA GLY A 359 -12.02 -13.54 0.76
C GLY A 359 -13.02 -14.18 -0.19
N PHE A 360 -13.15 -15.52 -0.21
CA PHE A 360 -14.14 -16.20 -1.05
C PHE A 360 -15.59 -15.86 -0.69
N MET A 361 -15.83 -15.53 0.58
CA MET A 361 -17.12 -15.12 1.11
C MET A 361 -17.43 -13.64 0.92
N GLY A 362 -16.50 -12.87 0.35
CA GLY A 362 -16.68 -11.45 0.04
C GLY A 362 -16.62 -10.56 1.27
N VAL A 363 -15.85 -10.95 2.28
CA VAL A 363 -15.45 -10.06 3.38
C VAL A 363 -14.41 -9.09 2.83
N GLU A 364 -14.57 -7.80 3.15
CA GLU A 364 -13.59 -6.77 2.76
C GLU A 364 -12.21 -7.07 3.36
N PRO A 365 -11.13 -6.90 2.60
CA PRO A 365 -9.77 -7.16 3.10
C PRO A 365 -9.40 -6.22 4.25
N ASP A 366 -8.66 -6.76 5.22
CA ASP A 366 -8.08 -5.98 6.32
C ASP A 366 -6.72 -5.42 5.89
N GLU A 367 -6.67 -4.14 5.51
CA GLU A 367 -5.44 -3.43 5.12
C GLU A 367 -4.81 -2.64 6.28
N SER A 368 -5.24 -2.87 7.53
CA SER A 368 -4.67 -2.23 8.71
C SER A 368 -3.19 -2.61 8.90
N PRO A 369 -2.28 -1.65 9.20
CA PRO A 369 -0.87 -1.94 9.49
C PRO A 369 -0.69 -2.77 10.77
N LEU A 370 -1.64 -2.66 11.71
CA LEU A 370 -1.72 -3.47 12.92
C LEU A 370 -2.64 -4.66 12.65
N PRO A 371 -2.17 -5.92 12.61
CA PRO A 371 -2.99 -7.06 12.23
C PRO A 371 -3.99 -7.42 13.32
N ASN A 372 -5.14 -7.95 12.93
CA ASN A 372 -6.07 -8.54 13.89
C ASN A 372 -5.54 -9.90 14.34
N LEU A 373 -5.24 -10.02 15.63
CA LEU A 373 -4.66 -11.23 16.21
C LEU A 373 -5.71 -12.33 16.48
N VAL A 374 -7.00 -12.05 16.23
CA VAL A 374 -8.07 -13.07 16.26
C VAL A 374 -8.16 -13.78 14.90
N ALA A 375 -7.68 -15.02 14.86
CA ALA A 375 -7.52 -15.81 13.62
C ALA A 375 -8.83 -16.07 12.86
N ASN A 376 -9.90 -16.47 13.56
CA ASN A 376 -11.23 -16.72 13.00
C ASN A 376 -12.20 -15.66 13.52
N SER A 377 -11.96 -14.42 13.08
CA SER A 377 -12.65 -13.22 13.58
C SER A 377 -14.03 -13.02 13.00
N GLU A 378 -14.28 -13.42 11.74
CA GLU A 378 -15.52 -13.16 10.99
C GLU A 378 -16.50 -14.36 10.98
N PHE A 379 -16.09 -15.50 11.56
CA PHE A 379 -16.91 -16.72 11.70
C PHE A 379 -17.45 -17.35 10.41
N GLU A 380 -16.93 -16.96 9.24
CA GLU A 380 -17.35 -17.50 7.95
C GLU A 380 -16.99 -18.98 7.82
N GLY A 381 -15.91 -19.45 8.47
CA GLY A 381 -15.52 -20.86 8.52
C GLY A 381 -16.11 -21.67 9.68
N GLY A 382 -16.84 -21.01 10.59
CA GLY A 382 -17.33 -21.60 11.83
C GLY A 382 -16.88 -20.86 13.09
N VAL A 383 -16.89 -21.55 14.22
CA VAL A 383 -16.59 -20.99 15.55
C VAL A 383 -15.35 -21.64 16.19
N GLN A 384 -14.46 -22.20 15.35
CA GLN A 384 -13.19 -22.77 15.78
C GLN A 384 -12.37 -21.69 16.52
N GLY A 385 -11.71 -22.08 17.61
CA GLY A 385 -11.01 -21.18 18.53
C GLY A 385 -11.90 -20.58 19.63
N TRP A 386 -13.22 -20.65 19.50
CA TRP A 386 -14.16 -20.09 20.48
C TRP A 386 -14.78 -21.15 21.38
N THR A 387 -14.80 -20.88 22.68
CA THR A 387 -15.37 -21.76 23.70
C THR A 387 -16.56 -21.10 24.39
N GLY A 388 -17.60 -21.85 24.72
CA GLY A 388 -18.73 -21.33 25.49
C GLY A 388 -18.49 -21.39 27.00
N GLU A 389 -18.44 -20.24 27.67
CA GLU A 389 -18.44 -20.17 29.14
C GLU A 389 -19.88 -20.21 29.64
N ASN A 390 -20.31 -21.31 30.27
CA ASN A 390 -21.72 -21.54 30.63
C ASN A 390 -22.67 -21.26 29.45
N ALA A 391 -22.22 -21.49 28.22
CA ALA A 391 -22.96 -21.23 26.99
C ALA A 391 -22.69 -22.32 25.95
N ASP A 392 -23.58 -22.42 24.97
CA ASP A 392 -23.29 -23.08 23.71
C ASP A 392 -22.95 -22.04 22.64
N VAL A 393 -21.89 -22.28 21.88
CA VAL A 393 -21.52 -21.49 20.72
C VAL A 393 -21.87 -22.25 19.44
N HIS A 394 -22.56 -21.59 18.53
CA HIS A 394 -23.00 -22.17 17.27
C HIS A 394 -22.82 -21.19 16.13
N ARG A 395 -22.35 -21.66 14.98
CA ARG A 395 -22.43 -20.88 13.75
C ARG A 395 -23.87 -20.76 13.28
N ILE A 396 -24.26 -19.58 12.81
CA ILE A 396 -25.57 -19.33 12.20
C ILE A 396 -25.44 -18.39 11.00
N ARG A 397 -26.46 -18.36 10.14
CA ARG A 397 -26.52 -17.41 9.03
C ARG A 397 -26.79 -15.98 9.53
N ALA A 398 -25.97 -15.02 9.13
CA ALA A 398 -26.21 -13.60 9.43
C ALA A 398 -27.44 -13.09 8.65
N VAL A 399 -28.50 -12.68 9.35
CA VAL A 399 -29.66 -12.04 8.71
C VAL A 399 -29.45 -10.53 8.71
N GLY A 400 -29.31 -9.92 7.52
CA GLY A 400 -29.30 -8.47 7.32
C GLY A 400 -27.96 -7.81 6.99
N LYS A 401 -26.94 -8.57 6.58
CA LYS A 401 -25.64 -8.09 6.05
C LYS A 401 -25.20 -8.91 4.82
N PRO A 402 -24.17 -8.47 4.06
CA PRO A 402 -23.58 -9.21 2.93
C PRO A 402 -22.91 -10.53 3.36
N GLN A 403 -22.26 -10.53 4.54
CA GLN A 403 -21.61 -11.68 5.18
C GLN A 403 -22.57 -12.86 5.38
N ALA A 404 -22.09 -14.08 5.21
CA ALA A 404 -22.96 -15.25 5.23
C ALA A 404 -23.19 -15.78 6.65
N ASN A 405 -22.29 -15.56 7.61
CA ASN A 405 -22.35 -16.20 8.93
C ASN A 405 -21.99 -15.29 10.11
N SER A 406 -22.41 -15.71 11.31
CA SER A 406 -22.06 -15.10 12.60
C SER A 406 -22.01 -16.21 13.66
N MET A 407 -21.35 -15.96 14.79
CA MET A 407 -21.44 -16.82 15.97
C MET A 407 -22.71 -16.50 16.78
N LEU A 408 -23.45 -17.53 17.19
CA LEU A 408 -24.57 -17.46 18.14
C LEU A 408 -24.13 -18.06 19.47
N VAL A 409 -24.20 -17.25 20.53
CA VAL A 409 -23.93 -17.65 21.91
C VAL A 409 -25.26 -17.86 22.63
N ILE A 410 -25.47 -19.05 23.20
CA ILE A 410 -26.71 -19.44 23.91
C ILE A 410 -26.41 -19.81 25.36
N GLY A 411 -26.82 -18.97 26.31
CA GLY A 411 -26.51 -19.20 27.72
C GLY A 411 -27.21 -20.40 28.37
N ARG A 412 -26.46 -21.16 29.17
CA ARG A 412 -26.88 -22.29 30.02
C ARG A 412 -26.81 -21.91 31.50
N GLY A 413 -27.91 -21.45 32.10
CA GLY A 413 -27.99 -21.21 33.55
C GLY A 413 -28.02 -19.74 33.97
N SER A 414 -27.89 -19.47 35.28
CA SER A 414 -28.42 -18.24 35.91
C SER A 414 -27.55 -16.98 35.92
N ARG A 415 -26.24 -17.03 35.63
CA ARG A 415 -25.33 -15.86 35.60
C ARG A 415 -24.14 -16.10 34.66
N GLU A 416 -23.74 -15.04 33.94
CA GLU A 416 -22.49 -14.93 33.16
C GLU A 416 -22.27 -16.07 32.16
N ALA A 417 -23.11 -16.12 31.13
CA ALA A 417 -22.86 -16.93 29.95
C ALA A 417 -22.13 -16.10 28.89
N GLY A 418 -21.22 -16.68 28.14
CA GLY A 418 -20.44 -15.95 27.14
C GLY A 418 -19.68 -16.86 26.17
N ALA A 419 -18.97 -16.25 25.24
CA ALA A 419 -17.96 -16.92 24.43
C ALA A 419 -16.58 -16.39 24.81
N SER A 420 -15.62 -17.29 24.99
CA SER A 420 -14.22 -16.97 25.23
C SER A 420 -13.36 -17.36 24.03
N TYR A 421 -12.32 -16.57 23.78
CA TYR A 421 -11.24 -16.87 22.84
C TYR A 421 -9.92 -16.76 23.57
N ASP A 422 -9.12 -17.81 23.50
CA ASP A 422 -7.77 -17.84 24.09
C ASP A 422 -6.84 -16.95 23.26
N PHE A 423 -6.34 -15.91 23.90
CA PHE A 423 -5.49 -14.87 23.33
C PHE A 423 -4.07 -14.91 23.95
N SER A 424 -3.75 -15.97 24.68
CA SER A 424 -2.52 -16.06 25.48
C SER A 424 -1.26 -16.08 24.62
N ASP A 425 -1.27 -16.83 23.51
CA ASP A 425 -0.10 -17.03 22.65
C ASP A 425 0.35 -15.76 21.92
N VAL A 426 -0.52 -14.73 21.88
CA VAL A 426 -0.30 -13.47 21.15
C VAL A 426 -0.28 -12.25 22.08
N ALA A 427 -0.49 -12.48 23.38
CA ALA A 427 -0.58 -11.45 24.40
C ALA A 427 0.81 -11.14 24.99
N LEU A 428 1.22 -9.88 25.00
CA LEU A 428 2.46 -9.43 25.64
C LEU A 428 2.15 -8.61 26.90
N ALA A 429 2.91 -8.89 27.94
CA ALA A 429 2.82 -8.20 29.22
C ALA A 429 3.11 -6.71 29.06
N GLY A 430 2.26 -5.87 29.66
CA GLY A 430 2.39 -4.41 29.59
C GLY A 430 1.97 -3.79 28.25
N GLN A 431 1.60 -4.57 27.23
CA GLN A 431 1.14 -4.05 25.95
C GLN A 431 -0.34 -3.67 25.99
N SER A 432 -0.69 -2.63 25.25
CA SER A 432 -2.07 -2.21 25.03
C SER A 432 -2.67 -2.82 23.76
N TYR A 433 -3.94 -3.21 23.85
CA TYR A 433 -4.71 -3.77 22.76
C TYR A 433 -6.06 -3.07 22.63
N ASP A 434 -6.41 -2.70 21.40
CA ASP A 434 -7.74 -2.23 21.05
C ASP A 434 -8.60 -3.42 20.65
N ILE A 435 -9.65 -3.64 21.43
CA ILE A 435 -10.50 -4.80 21.32
C ILE A 435 -11.92 -4.35 21.02
N SER A 436 -12.50 -4.88 19.96
CA SER A 436 -13.89 -4.58 19.61
C SER A 436 -14.63 -5.79 19.04
N SER A 437 -15.96 -5.74 19.10
CA SER A 437 -16.82 -6.76 18.53
C SER A 437 -18.15 -6.20 18.04
N GLN A 438 -18.64 -6.73 16.92
CA GLN A 438 -19.98 -6.47 16.43
C GLN A 438 -20.97 -7.47 17.05
N VAL A 439 -21.91 -6.97 17.87
CA VAL A 439 -22.89 -7.80 18.58
C VAL A 439 -24.34 -7.40 18.32
N LYS A 440 -25.27 -8.34 18.43
CA LYS A 440 -26.71 -8.05 18.52
C LYS A 440 -27.48 -9.11 19.30
N ILE A 441 -28.66 -8.73 19.80
CA ILE A 441 -29.63 -9.71 20.29
C ILE A 441 -30.54 -10.16 19.12
N PRO A 442 -30.64 -11.45 18.81
CA PRO A 442 -31.46 -11.95 17.70
C PRO A 442 -32.96 -11.75 17.94
N GLN A 443 -33.69 -11.35 16.90
CA GLN A 443 -35.16 -11.27 16.95
C GLN A 443 -35.80 -12.65 16.84
N LEU A 444 -36.37 -13.16 17.94
CA LEU A 444 -37.23 -14.34 17.89
C LEU A 444 -38.60 -13.99 17.28
N SER A 445 -39.00 -14.72 16.24
CA SER A 445 -40.19 -14.50 15.39
C SER A 445 -41.55 -14.45 16.12
N LEU A 446 -41.63 -14.83 17.40
CA LEU A 446 -42.85 -14.87 18.21
C LEU A 446 -42.95 -13.77 19.30
N VAL A 447 -41.87 -13.04 19.56
CA VAL A 447 -41.79 -12.04 20.65
C VAL A 447 -42.53 -10.70 20.37
N PRO A 448 -42.69 -10.19 19.13
CA PRO A 448 -43.31 -8.88 18.90
C PRO A 448 -44.76 -8.77 19.39
N LEU A 449 -45.50 -9.89 19.43
CA LEU A 449 -46.88 -9.93 19.91
C LEU A 449 -46.96 -9.90 21.44
N LEU A 450 -46.00 -10.52 22.14
CA LEU A 450 -45.97 -10.60 23.60
C LEU A 450 -45.33 -9.37 24.24
N SER A 451 -44.31 -8.77 23.62
CA SER A 451 -43.66 -7.54 24.11
C SER A 451 -44.62 -6.34 24.12
N ARG A 452 -45.53 -6.24 23.15
CA ARG A 452 -46.62 -5.25 23.13
C ARG A 452 -47.71 -5.48 24.18
N LEU A 453 -47.86 -6.71 24.67
CA LEU A 453 -48.90 -7.07 25.65
C LEU A 453 -48.40 -7.06 27.10
N PHE A 454 -47.09 -7.29 27.35
CA PHE A 454 -46.55 -7.54 28.70
C PHE A 454 -45.36 -6.66 29.12
N GLY A 455 -44.86 -5.75 28.29
CA GLY A 455 -43.80 -4.82 28.70
C GLY A 455 -42.44 -5.48 29.00
N LEU A 456 -42.11 -6.59 28.35
CA LEU A 456 -40.80 -7.24 28.43
C LEU A 456 -39.72 -6.37 27.75
N ALA A 457 -38.51 -6.37 28.32
CA ALA A 457 -37.37 -5.54 27.91
C ALA A 457 -37.03 -5.69 26.41
N ARG A 458 -36.63 -4.59 25.75
CA ARG A 458 -36.38 -4.49 24.29
C ARG A 458 -34.94 -4.85 23.86
N GLY A 459 -34.21 -5.53 24.72
CA GLY A 459 -32.78 -5.80 24.60
C GLY A 459 -32.26 -6.43 25.89
N ASP A 460 -30.95 -6.68 25.94
CA ASP A 460 -30.29 -7.23 27.12
C ASP A 460 -28.83 -6.72 27.19
N THR A 461 -28.19 -6.87 28.35
CA THR A 461 -26.81 -6.38 28.55
C THR A 461 -25.80 -7.36 27.96
N VAL A 462 -24.82 -6.81 27.24
CA VAL A 462 -23.67 -7.52 26.69
C VAL A 462 -22.41 -6.80 27.17
N GLU A 463 -21.38 -7.55 27.51
CA GLU A 463 -20.12 -7.04 28.06
C GLU A 463 -18.95 -7.60 27.26
N MET A 464 -17.98 -6.74 26.93
CA MET A 464 -16.68 -7.16 26.42
C MET A 464 -15.69 -7.13 27.58
N ASN A 465 -15.04 -8.25 27.87
CA ASN A 465 -14.07 -8.36 28.95
C ASN A 465 -12.78 -9.01 28.47
N VAL A 466 -11.71 -8.77 29.22
CA VAL A 466 -10.43 -9.44 29.08
C VAL A 466 -10.06 -10.00 30.45
N ARG A 467 -9.76 -11.30 30.50
CA ARG A 467 -9.30 -11.96 31.73
C ARG A 467 -7.84 -12.33 31.56
N THR A 468 -6.98 -11.87 32.47
CA THR A 468 -5.54 -12.17 32.47
C THR A 468 -5.17 -12.94 33.73
N LEU A 469 -4.38 -14.00 33.58
CA LEU A 469 -3.79 -14.78 34.67
C LEU A 469 -2.26 -14.65 34.59
N CYS A 470 -1.65 -14.17 35.67
CA CYS A 470 -0.19 -14.11 35.84
C CYS A 470 0.34 -15.40 36.50
N SER A 471 1.60 -15.74 36.24
CA SER A 471 2.26 -16.94 36.80
C SER A 471 2.38 -16.95 38.32
N ASP A 472 2.27 -15.79 38.97
CA ASP A 472 2.21 -15.65 40.44
C ASP A 472 0.83 -15.99 41.04
N GLY A 473 -0.14 -16.33 40.18
CA GLY A 473 -1.52 -16.67 40.51
C GLY A 473 -2.45 -15.46 40.62
N THR A 474 -2.00 -14.25 40.26
CA THR A 474 -2.84 -13.06 40.18
C THR A 474 -3.75 -13.14 38.96
N GLU A 475 -5.05 -12.95 39.17
CA GLU A 475 -6.05 -12.92 38.10
C GLU A 475 -6.68 -11.52 38.05
N GLU A 476 -6.72 -10.92 36.86
CA GLU A 476 -7.32 -9.63 36.58
C GLU A 476 -8.41 -9.77 35.52
N LEU A 477 -9.60 -9.22 35.81
CA LEU A 477 -10.73 -9.18 34.87
C LEU A 477 -11.06 -7.73 34.56
N THR A 478 -10.77 -7.31 33.33
CA THR A 478 -10.99 -5.96 32.85
C THR A 478 -12.26 -5.91 32.00
N ASN A 479 -13.25 -5.12 32.44
CA ASN A 479 -14.42 -4.80 31.61
C ASN A 479 -14.08 -3.62 30.70
N LEU A 480 -14.08 -3.85 29.40
CA LEU A 480 -13.82 -2.80 28.40
C LEU A 480 -15.08 -1.97 28.19
N GLU A 481 -16.21 -2.66 28.00
CA GLU A 481 -17.49 -2.00 27.83
C GLU A 481 -18.64 -2.87 28.36
N THR A 482 -19.67 -2.19 28.86
CA THR A 482 -20.97 -2.76 29.18
C THR A 482 -22.05 -2.03 28.38
N ALA A 483 -22.65 -2.70 27.40
CA ALA A 483 -23.64 -2.09 26.50
C ALA A 483 -25.01 -2.76 26.61
N PHE A 484 -26.08 -1.98 26.37
CA PHE A 484 -27.44 -2.51 26.28
C PHE A 484 -27.82 -2.82 24.83
N ALA A 485 -27.62 -4.08 24.42
CA ALA A 485 -27.86 -4.54 23.06
C ALA A 485 -29.35 -4.66 22.73
N THR A 486 -29.80 -4.00 21.66
CA THR A 486 -31.21 -4.02 21.23
C THR A 486 -31.50 -5.11 20.20
N PHE A 487 -32.76 -5.55 20.14
CA PHE A 487 -33.17 -6.64 19.24
C PHE A 487 -33.01 -6.28 17.75
N GLY A 488 -32.19 -7.07 17.05
CA GLY A 488 -32.07 -7.05 15.59
C GLY A 488 -31.28 -5.88 15.02
N ARG A 489 -30.51 -5.16 15.84
CA ARG A 489 -29.57 -4.12 15.41
C ARG A 489 -28.16 -4.50 15.85
N TRP A 490 -27.23 -4.46 14.91
CA TRP A 490 -25.80 -4.55 15.19
C TRP A 490 -25.35 -3.31 15.94
N GLN A 491 -24.41 -3.50 16.86
CA GLN A 491 -23.69 -2.47 17.57
C GLN A 491 -22.26 -2.93 17.80
N THR A 492 -21.32 -2.01 17.74
CA THR A 492 -19.95 -2.23 18.21
C THR A 492 -19.93 -2.16 19.73
N ILE A 493 -19.18 -3.06 20.36
CA ILE A 493 -18.77 -2.95 21.76
C ILE A 493 -17.26 -3.14 21.85
N GLY A 494 -16.56 -2.46 22.75
CA GLY A 494 -15.12 -2.58 22.84
C GLY A 494 -14.42 -1.51 23.68
N GLY A 495 -13.10 -1.53 23.65
CA GLY A 495 -12.23 -0.56 24.29
C GLY A 495 -10.78 -1.03 24.31
N THR A 496 -9.93 -0.22 24.93
CA THR A 496 -8.50 -0.49 25.08
C THR A 496 -8.23 -1.20 26.40
N VAL A 497 -7.36 -2.20 26.39
CA VAL A 497 -6.81 -2.83 27.59
C VAL A 497 -5.30 -2.77 27.56
N THR A 498 -4.67 -2.36 28.66
CA THR A 498 -3.24 -2.60 28.89
C THR A 498 -3.12 -3.84 29.75
N LEU A 499 -2.42 -4.87 29.26
CA LEU A 499 -2.21 -6.09 30.02
C LEU A 499 -1.25 -5.83 31.21
N PRO A 500 -1.44 -6.49 32.35
CA PRO A 500 -0.55 -6.33 33.50
C PRO A 500 0.90 -6.69 33.12
N ASN A 501 1.85 -5.94 33.67
CA ASN A 501 3.28 -6.20 33.48
C ASN A 501 3.74 -7.35 34.39
N CYS A 502 3.32 -8.56 34.04
CA CYS A 502 3.63 -9.82 34.73
C CYS A 502 3.95 -10.92 33.69
N GLU A 503 4.53 -12.03 34.13
CA GLU A 503 4.63 -13.22 33.28
C GLU A 503 3.21 -13.79 33.07
N ILE A 504 2.71 -13.71 31.84
CA ILE A 504 1.36 -14.12 31.46
C ILE A 504 1.29 -15.65 31.38
N GLU A 505 0.34 -16.26 32.10
CA GLU A 505 -0.01 -17.67 31.99
C GLU A 505 -1.23 -17.89 31.08
N ALA A 506 -2.21 -16.97 31.12
CA ALA A 506 -3.36 -17.00 30.22
C ALA A 506 -3.98 -15.62 29.99
N VAL A 507 -4.55 -15.39 28.82
CA VAL A 507 -5.41 -14.24 28.48
C VAL A 507 -6.62 -14.72 27.69
N ASP A 508 -7.83 -14.43 28.18
CA ASP A 508 -9.08 -14.75 27.49
C ASP A 508 -9.82 -13.47 27.07
N LEU A 509 -10.17 -13.37 25.78
CA LEU A 509 -11.16 -12.39 25.28
C LEU A 509 -12.56 -12.94 25.51
N LEU A 510 -13.43 -12.16 26.15
CA LEU A 510 -14.74 -12.61 26.62
C LEU A 510 -15.86 -11.73 26.05
N VAL A 511 -16.66 -12.29 25.14
CA VAL A 511 -17.92 -11.70 24.71
C VAL A 511 -19.05 -12.27 25.57
N ASN A 512 -19.38 -11.54 26.63
CA ASN A 512 -20.30 -11.98 27.65
C ASN A 512 -21.72 -11.48 27.39
N GLY A 513 -22.68 -12.36 27.66
CA GLY A 513 -24.04 -11.97 28.02
C GLY A 513 -25.07 -13.02 27.62
N PRO A 514 -26.35 -12.64 27.60
CA PRO A 514 -27.05 -11.83 28.56
C PRO A 514 -27.53 -12.74 29.70
N ARG A 515 -28.58 -12.37 30.45
CA ARG A 515 -29.14 -13.27 31.48
C ARG A 515 -29.56 -14.62 30.88
N ALA A 516 -29.63 -15.63 31.75
CA ALA A 516 -30.23 -16.93 31.50
C ALA A 516 -31.44 -16.90 30.55
N GLY A 517 -31.31 -17.50 29.35
CA GLY A 517 -32.41 -17.63 28.39
C GLY A 517 -32.44 -16.59 27.25
N THR A 518 -31.45 -15.72 27.15
CA THR A 518 -31.21 -14.86 25.97
C THR A 518 -30.00 -15.37 25.18
N SER A 519 -29.93 -15.09 23.88
CA SER A 519 -28.79 -15.39 23.02
C SER A 519 -28.15 -14.11 22.48
N ILE A 520 -26.87 -14.14 22.16
CA ILE A 520 -26.14 -13.06 21.46
C ILE A 520 -25.68 -13.58 20.11
N GLN A 521 -25.76 -12.74 19.08
CA GLN A 521 -25.02 -12.94 17.84
C GLN A 521 -23.78 -12.05 17.84
N VAL A 522 -22.64 -12.62 17.46
CA VAL A 522 -21.33 -11.99 17.33
C VAL A 522 -20.90 -12.13 15.88
N ASP A 523 -20.68 -11.01 15.20
CA ASP A 523 -20.38 -10.96 13.76
C ASP A 523 -18.88 -10.93 13.49
N SER A 524 -18.18 -10.11 14.26
CA SER A 524 -16.74 -9.95 14.16
C SER A 524 -16.14 -9.69 15.54
N VAL A 525 -14.89 -10.08 15.71
CA VAL A 525 -14.07 -9.74 16.88
C VAL A 525 -12.71 -9.29 16.38
N VAL A 526 -12.28 -8.13 16.86
CA VAL A 526 -11.00 -7.52 16.54
C VAL A 526 -10.23 -7.37 17.85
N ALA A 527 -8.97 -7.81 17.85
CA ALA A 527 -8.00 -7.51 18.90
C ALA A 527 -6.70 -7.10 18.21
N ARG A 528 -6.45 -5.79 18.16
CA ARG A 528 -5.24 -5.23 17.56
C ARG A 528 -4.31 -4.74 18.65
N PRO A 529 -3.00 -5.05 18.59
CA PRO A 529 -2.04 -4.36 19.43
C PRO A 529 -1.98 -2.90 18.99
N GLN A 530 -1.84 -1.95 19.92
CA GLN A 530 -1.64 -0.54 19.56
C GLN A 530 -0.29 -0.31 18.87
N VAL A 531 0.71 -1.11 19.27
CA VAL A 531 2.07 -1.04 18.76
C VAL A 531 2.51 -2.46 18.43
N LEU A 532 3.11 -2.72 17.28
CA LEU A 532 3.82 -3.98 17.06
C LEU A 532 5.11 -3.97 17.88
N VAL A 533 5.26 -4.96 18.75
CA VAL A 533 6.49 -5.16 19.52
C VAL A 533 7.31 -6.22 18.79
N PRO A 534 8.47 -5.86 18.23
CA PRO A 534 9.34 -6.86 17.64
C PRO A 534 9.82 -7.84 18.71
N THR A 535 10.01 -9.11 18.35
CA THR A 535 10.50 -10.12 19.30
C THR A 535 11.77 -10.78 18.82
N ALA A 536 12.56 -11.22 19.79
CA ALA A 536 13.79 -11.97 19.62
C ALA A 536 13.74 -13.11 18.59
N GLU A 537 12.60 -13.80 18.47
CA GLU A 537 12.45 -14.98 17.61
C GLU A 537 12.20 -14.63 16.14
N GLY A 538 11.85 -13.38 15.81
CA GLY A 538 11.60 -12.90 14.45
C GLY A 538 12.81 -12.29 13.73
N PHE A 539 13.99 -12.28 14.35
CA PHE A 539 15.16 -11.57 13.82
C PHE A 539 16.23 -12.50 13.24
N SER A 540 16.36 -12.53 11.91
CA SER A 540 17.47 -13.22 11.24
C SER A 540 18.77 -12.39 11.19
N GLU A 541 18.74 -11.07 11.48
CA GLU A 541 19.93 -10.21 11.47
C GLU A 541 19.82 -9.01 12.45
N ASN A 542 20.27 -9.17 13.70
CA ASN A 542 20.50 -8.05 14.63
C ASN A 542 21.97 -7.62 14.55
N LEU A 543 22.22 -6.33 14.35
CA LEU A 543 23.58 -5.78 14.28
C LEU A 543 24.26 -5.67 15.66
N VAL A 544 23.48 -5.75 16.75
CA VAL A 544 23.99 -5.76 18.12
C VAL A 544 24.31 -7.21 18.53
N THR A 545 25.58 -7.47 18.86
CA THR A 545 26.10 -8.83 19.09
C THR A 545 25.78 -9.41 20.47
N ASN A 546 25.58 -8.57 21.48
CA ASN A 546 25.21 -8.98 22.84
C ASN A 546 23.99 -8.17 23.34
N PRO A 547 22.81 -8.37 22.73
CA PRO A 547 21.67 -7.49 22.93
C PRO A 547 20.96 -7.69 24.28
N TYR A 548 21.17 -8.84 24.94
CA TYR A 548 20.50 -9.23 26.21
C TYR A 548 21.42 -9.20 27.42
N PHE A 549 22.70 -8.87 27.28
CA PHE A 549 23.68 -8.89 28.38
C PHE A 549 23.89 -10.26 29.07
N GLU A 550 23.44 -11.36 28.45
CA GLU A 550 23.60 -12.74 28.98
C GLU A 550 25.06 -13.21 28.99
N ASP A 551 25.91 -12.59 28.17
CA ASP A 551 27.37 -12.79 28.18
C ASP A 551 28.10 -11.70 29.01
N GLY A 552 27.40 -11.08 29.96
CA GLY A 552 27.87 -9.93 30.72
C GLY A 552 27.84 -8.66 29.86
N ALA A 553 28.66 -7.65 30.20
CA ALA A 553 28.77 -6.41 29.43
C ALA A 553 29.73 -6.53 28.22
N TYR A 554 29.88 -7.74 27.65
CA TYR A 554 30.72 -7.98 26.47
C TYR A 554 30.22 -7.15 25.27
N ASP A 555 31.12 -6.56 24.48
CA ASP A 555 30.83 -5.61 23.37
C ASP A 555 30.07 -4.32 23.73
N TRP A 556 29.87 -4.08 25.03
CA TRP A 556 29.33 -2.83 25.57
C TRP A 556 30.41 -2.06 26.32
N PHE A 557 30.39 -0.74 26.15
CA PHE A 557 31.31 0.18 26.83
C PHE A 557 30.61 1.47 27.22
N GLY A 558 31.23 2.22 28.14
CA GLY A 558 30.72 3.54 28.52
C GLY A 558 31.09 4.61 27.51
N PHE A 559 30.10 5.31 26.98
CA PHE A 559 30.29 6.55 26.24
C PHE A 559 30.50 7.71 27.22
N GLY A 560 31.61 8.45 27.08
CA GLY A 560 32.02 9.45 28.06
C GLY A 560 32.55 8.82 29.35
N SER A 561 31.95 9.17 30.51
CA SER A 561 32.38 8.64 31.82
C SER A 561 31.50 7.52 32.39
N ALA A 562 30.48 7.11 31.63
CA ALA A 562 29.59 6.02 32.01
C ALA A 562 30.36 4.72 32.28
N VAL A 563 29.82 3.90 33.18
CA VAL A 563 30.30 2.57 33.51
C VAL A 563 29.16 1.60 33.24
N VAL A 564 29.41 0.60 32.39
CA VAL A 564 28.44 -0.45 32.03
C VAL A 564 28.84 -1.75 32.73
N GLU A 565 27.95 -2.25 33.57
CA GLU A 565 28.04 -3.56 34.24
C GLU A 565 26.73 -4.34 33.97
N THR A 566 26.58 -5.51 34.58
CA THR A 566 25.30 -6.26 34.54
C THR A 566 24.70 -6.44 35.93
N THR A 567 23.38 -6.59 36.00
CA THR A 567 22.65 -6.87 37.23
C THR A 567 21.72 -8.08 37.09
N THR A 568 21.43 -8.74 38.20
CA THR A 568 20.45 -9.85 38.30
C THR A 568 19.22 -9.47 39.11
N ASP A 569 19.20 -8.29 39.73
CA ASP A 569 18.15 -7.89 40.65
C ASP A 569 16.95 -7.23 39.93
N ASN A 570 17.16 -6.74 38.72
CA ASN A 570 16.17 -6.02 37.92
C ASN A 570 16.44 -6.26 36.43
N VAL A 571 15.76 -7.26 35.87
CA VAL A 571 16.05 -7.85 34.56
C VAL A 571 14.77 -7.80 33.73
N LYS A 572 14.84 -7.39 32.46
CA LYS A 572 13.66 -7.39 31.58
C LYS A 572 13.43 -8.79 31.01
N SER A 573 14.51 -9.45 30.58
CA SER A 573 14.48 -10.77 29.98
C SER A 573 15.75 -11.56 30.33
N GLY A 574 15.68 -12.90 30.29
CA GLY A 574 16.86 -13.71 30.59
C GLY A 574 17.28 -13.70 32.07
N ALA A 575 18.58 -13.82 32.32
CA ALA A 575 19.16 -13.89 33.64
C ALA A 575 19.80 -12.57 34.10
N GLN A 576 20.19 -11.68 33.18
CA GLN A 576 20.88 -10.44 33.49
C GLN A 576 20.42 -9.28 32.59
N SER A 577 20.59 -8.05 33.06
CA SER A 577 20.40 -6.84 32.24
C SER A 577 21.62 -5.91 32.35
N GLY A 578 21.77 -4.99 31.39
CA GLY A 578 22.77 -3.94 31.44
C GLY A 578 22.45 -2.92 32.53
N TYR A 579 23.43 -2.58 33.37
CA TYR A 579 23.30 -1.61 34.44
C TYR A 579 24.36 -0.52 34.29
N VAL A 580 23.91 0.73 34.15
CA VAL A 580 24.78 1.85 33.78
C VAL A 580 24.83 2.89 34.89
N THR A 581 26.06 3.17 35.33
CA THR A 581 26.35 4.08 36.45
C THR A 581 27.50 5.03 36.11
N GLY A 582 27.94 5.84 37.07
CA GLY A 582 29.19 6.61 36.97
C GLY A 582 29.15 7.80 36.02
N ARG A 583 27.97 8.15 35.50
CA ARG A 583 27.75 9.26 34.56
C ARG A 583 27.95 10.60 35.26
N THR A 584 28.51 11.59 34.55
CA THR A 584 28.68 12.97 35.04
C THR A 584 27.88 14.00 34.24
N ASP A 585 27.32 13.61 33.11
CA ASP A 585 26.44 14.42 32.26
C ASP A 585 25.40 13.53 31.57
N SER A 586 24.30 14.14 31.11
CA SER A 586 23.17 13.41 30.53
C SER A 586 23.45 12.79 29.15
N TRP A 587 24.42 13.30 28.38
CA TRP A 587 24.79 12.75 27.06
C TRP A 587 25.63 11.45 27.15
N GLN A 588 26.02 11.05 28.36
CA GLN A 588 26.83 9.86 28.61
C GLN A 588 25.94 8.63 28.82
N GLY A 589 26.39 7.43 28.49
CA GLY A 589 25.64 6.19 28.73
C GLY A 589 26.29 4.95 28.12
N PRO A 590 25.56 3.82 27.99
CA PRO A 590 26.10 2.61 27.37
C PRO A 590 26.19 2.79 25.85
N ALA A 591 27.22 2.20 25.25
CA ALA A 591 27.46 2.22 23.82
C ALA A 591 28.00 0.88 23.30
N THR A 592 27.75 0.63 22.02
CA THR A 592 28.29 -0.52 21.28
C THR A 592 28.65 -0.11 19.84
N ASN A 593 29.63 -0.78 19.24
CA ASN A 593 30.08 -0.46 17.89
C ASN A 593 29.31 -1.32 16.86
N VAL A 594 28.65 -0.66 15.91
CA VAL A 594 27.81 -1.30 14.89
C VAL A 594 28.35 -1.10 13.47
N THR A 595 29.55 -0.52 13.33
CA THR A 595 30.17 -0.15 12.04
C THR A 595 30.20 -1.28 11.03
N ALA A 596 30.43 -2.52 11.46
CA ALA A 596 30.55 -3.66 10.54
C ALA A 596 29.21 -4.06 9.89
N GLY A 597 28.08 -3.68 10.47
CA GLY A 597 26.74 -4.01 10.00
C GLY A 597 25.99 -2.85 9.33
N VAL A 598 26.53 -1.64 9.42
CA VAL A 598 25.90 -0.42 8.92
C VAL A 598 26.46 -0.04 7.54
N GLN A 599 25.60 0.39 6.64
CA GLN A 599 25.90 0.86 5.29
C GLN A 599 25.40 2.30 5.13
N ALA A 600 26.16 3.08 4.36
CA ALA A 600 25.83 4.46 4.03
C ALA A 600 24.61 4.53 3.09
N GLY A 601 23.75 5.53 3.31
CA GLY A 601 22.52 5.73 2.55
C GLY A 601 21.32 4.89 3.01
N ASP A 602 21.49 4.00 3.98
CA ASP A 602 20.44 3.10 4.45
C ASP A 602 19.75 3.58 5.73
N ILE A 603 18.47 3.23 5.87
CA ILE A 603 17.72 3.43 7.12
C ILE A 603 17.89 2.22 8.02
N TYR A 604 17.96 2.46 9.33
CA TYR A 604 18.04 1.44 10.36
C TYR A 604 16.97 1.64 11.42
N ASP A 605 16.25 0.58 11.76
CA ASP A 605 15.32 0.53 12.88
C ASP A 605 16.04 0.06 14.14
N MET A 606 15.67 0.65 15.28
CA MET A 606 16.21 0.31 16.58
C MET A 606 15.10 0.21 17.62
N PHE A 607 15.23 -0.77 18.51
CA PHE A 607 14.53 -0.72 19.78
C PHE A 607 15.39 -1.24 20.94
N ALA A 608 15.04 -0.84 22.15
CA ALA A 608 15.64 -1.31 23.39
C ALA A 608 14.65 -1.17 24.54
N TRP A 609 14.67 -2.08 25.51
CA TRP A 609 14.02 -1.82 26.79
C TRP A 609 14.95 -1.01 27.68
N VAL A 610 14.44 0.08 28.23
CA VAL A 610 15.19 0.98 29.11
C VAL A 610 14.43 1.26 30.39
N GLN A 611 15.15 1.48 31.49
CA GLN A 611 14.59 1.86 32.79
C GLN A 611 15.44 2.96 33.42
N ALA A 612 14.82 3.85 34.19
CA ALA A 612 15.52 4.82 35.05
C ALA A 612 15.30 4.52 36.54
N GLU A 613 16.36 4.56 37.35
CA GLU A 613 16.25 4.34 38.79
C GLU A 613 15.99 5.62 39.59
N GLY A 614 14.86 5.67 40.29
CA GLY A 614 14.62 6.66 41.36
C GLY A 614 14.03 8.01 40.93
N ALA A 615 13.96 8.31 39.63
CA ALA A 615 13.23 9.47 39.11
C ALA A 615 12.72 9.25 37.69
N ASP A 616 11.50 9.72 37.41
CA ASP A 616 10.95 9.77 36.06
C ASP A 616 11.88 10.57 35.16
N SER A 617 12.23 9.99 34.02
CA SER A 617 13.32 10.52 33.19
C SER A 617 13.10 10.25 31.71
N ARG A 618 13.68 11.10 30.85
CA ARG A 618 13.79 10.83 29.42
C ARG A 618 15.08 10.06 29.14
N ILE A 619 14.98 8.97 28.38
CA ILE A 619 16.09 8.21 27.83
C ILE A 619 15.98 8.25 26.31
N GLY A 620 17.10 8.42 25.61
CA GLY A 620 17.19 8.42 24.15
C GLY A 620 18.29 7.50 23.65
N ALA A 621 18.24 7.20 22.37
CA ALA A 621 19.28 6.49 21.63
C ALA A 621 19.74 7.36 20.47
N THR A 622 21.04 7.30 20.20
CA THR A 622 21.70 8.13 19.21
C THR A 622 22.75 7.29 18.49
N LEU A 623 22.81 7.41 17.16
CA LEU A 623 23.85 6.83 16.33
C LEU A 623 24.92 7.89 16.06
N LYS A 624 26.12 7.67 16.59
CA LYS A 624 27.28 8.49 16.26
C LYS A 624 27.92 7.95 14.98
N VAL A 625 28.06 8.80 13.97
CA VAL A 625 28.61 8.45 12.66
C VAL A 625 29.84 9.31 12.35
N SER A 626 30.91 8.69 11.86
CA SER A 626 32.12 9.39 11.39
C SER A 626 32.30 9.12 9.90
N CYS A 627 32.18 10.16 9.07
CA CYS A 627 32.42 10.08 7.61
C CYS A 627 33.84 10.55 7.26
N ALA A 628 34.43 9.98 6.21
CA ALA A 628 35.79 10.36 5.80
C ALA A 628 35.86 11.81 5.34
N GLY A 629 36.64 12.62 6.06
CA GLY A 629 36.84 14.04 5.73
C GLY A 629 35.83 14.99 6.38
N GLU A 630 34.90 14.48 7.19
CA GLU A 630 33.89 15.26 7.92
C GLU A 630 34.06 15.14 9.44
N ASP A 631 33.37 16.02 10.17
CA ASP A 631 33.25 15.94 11.64
C ASP A 631 32.22 14.86 12.03
N ASP A 632 32.32 14.36 13.26
CA ASP A 632 31.38 13.36 13.80
C ASP A 632 29.93 13.90 13.82
N SER A 633 29.01 13.13 13.24
CA SER A 633 27.57 13.38 13.28
C SER A 633 26.91 12.56 14.39
N TYR A 634 25.89 13.13 15.04
CA TYR A 634 25.14 12.50 16.13
C TYR A 634 23.66 12.49 15.75
N LEU A 635 23.19 11.34 15.29
CA LEU A 635 21.87 11.17 14.70
C LEU A 635 20.93 10.61 15.76
N ASN A 636 19.89 11.36 16.15
CA ASN A 636 18.93 10.83 17.10
C ASN A 636 18.17 9.67 16.44
N ILE A 637 18.07 8.55 17.15
CA ILE A 637 17.30 7.39 16.69
C ILE A 637 15.91 7.44 17.31
N GLY A 638 15.82 7.77 18.61
CA GLY A 638 14.55 7.87 19.29
C GLY A 638 14.68 8.28 20.75
N ASN A 639 13.54 8.48 21.40
CA ASN A 639 13.47 8.80 22.83
C ASN A 639 12.17 8.34 23.48
N VAL A 640 12.23 8.06 24.78
CA VAL A 640 11.10 7.63 25.61
C VAL A 640 11.14 8.29 26.98
N ASN A 641 9.98 8.64 27.51
CA ASN A 641 9.83 9.04 28.91
C ASN A 641 9.57 7.78 29.75
N VAL A 642 10.39 7.59 30.78
CA VAL A 642 10.41 6.40 31.61
C VAL A 642 9.96 6.75 33.02
N THR A 643 9.01 6.01 33.56
CA THR A 643 8.61 6.10 34.97
C THR A 643 9.63 5.39 35.85
N ALA A 644 9.97 5.99 36.99
CA ALA A 644 11.02 5.47 37.87
C ALA A 644 10.74 4.03 38.32
N GLY A 645 11.64 3.10 37.97
CA GLY A 645 11.53 1.69 38.33
C GLY A 645 10.70 0.84 37.36
N GLU A 646 10.17 1.42 36.27
CA GLU A 646 9.37 0.72 35.27
C GLU A 646 10.13 0.64 33.93
N TRP A 647 10.13 -0.54 33.31
CA TRP A 647 10.70 -0.72 31.96
C TRP A 647 9.82 -0.04 30.92
N ALA A 648 10.45 0.70 30.01
CA ALA A 648 9.81 1.34 28.87
C ALA A 648 10.52 0.93 27.58
N LEU A 649 9.75 0.76 26.51
CA LEU A 649 10.27 0.46 25.19
C LEU A 649 10.74 1.77 24.52
N LEU A 650 12.03 1.86 24.25
CA LEU A 650 12.62 2.90 23.42
C LEU A 650 12.67 2.39 21.98
N ARG A 651 12.12 3.15 21.04
CA ARG A 651 12.11 2.83 19.61
C ARG A 651 12.47 4.03 18.75
N GLY A 652 12.90 3.76 17.52
CA GLY A 652 12.93 4.72 16.43
C GLY A 652 13.88 4.29 15.32
N SER A 653 14.05 5.13 14.32
CA SER A 653 14.79 4.80 13.10
C SER A 653 15.79 5.89 12.77
N VAL A 654 16.82 5.55 11.99
CA VAL A 654 17.88 6.47 11.63
C VAL A 654 18.37 6.23 10.20
N LEU A 655 18.38 7.28 9.38
CA LEU A 655 19.05 7.28 8.08
C LEU A 655 20.55 7.50 8.29
N VAL A 656 21.37 6.59 7.79
CA VAL A 656 22.82 6.71 7.82
C VAL A 656 23.25 7.56 6.62
N PRO A 657 24.04 8.63 6.82
CA PRO A 657 24.49 9.50 5.75
C PRO A 657 25.14 8.72 4.61
N ASP A 658 24.86 9.12 3.37
CA ASP A 658 25.49 8.54 2.18
C ASP A 658 26.94 9.07 2.04
N CYS A 659 27.88 8.44 2.73
CA CYS A 659 29.27 8.86 2.84
C CYS A 659 30.25 7.67 2.93
N GLU A 660 31.57 7.92 2.81
CA GLU A 660 32.58 6.91 3.18
C GLU A 660 32.61 6.73 4.70
N LEU A 661 31.83 5.76 5.19
CA LEU A 661 31.63 5.48 6.61
C LEU A 661 32.90 4.90 7.26
N LEU A 662 33.42 5.59 8.29
CA LEU A 662 34.60 5.16 9.06
C LEU A 662 34.25 4.54 10.41
N ASP A 663 33.21 5.04 11.08
CA ASP A 663 32.73 4.55 12.39
C ASP A 663 31.23 4.78 12.51
N ALA A 664 30.53 3.80 13.08
CA ALA A 664 29.15 3.91 13.55
C ALA A 664 29.04 3.30 14.95
N THR A 665 28.69 4.14 15.93
CA THR A 665 28.56 3.77 17.34
C THR A 665 27.15 4.08 17.83
N LEU A 666 26.39 3.05 18.21
CA LEU A 666 25.10 3.19 18.86
C LEU A 666 25.33 3.49 20.35
N TYR A 667 24.73 4.56 20.88
CA TYR A 667 24.78 4.85 22.31
C TYR A 667 23.45 5.37 22.85
N PHE A 668 23.23 5.18 24.15
CA PHE A 668 22.05 5.64 24.87
C PHE A 668 22.40 6.81 25.78
N GLU A 669 21.50 7.79 25.85
CA GLU A 669 21.66 9.03 26.59
C GLU A 669 20.39 9.44 27.33
N GLY A 670 20.51 10.40 28.25
CA GLY A 670 19.61 10.46 29.39
C GLY A 670 19.82 9.25 30.31
N PRO A 671 19.19 9.14 31.48
CA PRO A 671 18.51 10.18 32.26
C PRO A 671 19.50 11.26 32.78
N ALA A 672 19.14 12.08 33.78
CA ALA A 672 20.09 13.01 34.42
C ALA A 672 21.35 12.28 34.94
N ALA A 673 22.48 13.00 35.09
CA ALA A 673 23.79 12.41 35.36
C ALA A 673 23.86 11.55 36.64
N ASP A 674 23.04 11.83 37.64
CA ASP A 674 22.98 11.12 38.92
C ASP A 674 21.94 9.98 38.96
N VAL A 675 21.25 9.74 37.85
CA VAL A 675 20.26 8.68 37.70
C VAL A 675 20.87 7.51 36.93
N ASN A 676 20.79 6.31 37.52
CA ASN A 676 21.23 5.08 36.86
C ASN A 676 20.19 4.66 35.83
N MET A 677 20.66 4.01 34.76
CA MET A 677 19.79 3.42 33.77
C MET A 677 20.03 1.91 33.66
N LEU A 678 18.96 1.18 33.37
CA LEU A 678 19.05 -0.20 32.93
C LEU A 678 18.69 -0.29 31.45
N ILE A 679 19.31 -1.24 30.76
CA ILE A 679 19.08 -1.52 29.35
C ILE A 679 19.06 -3.02 29.11
N ASP A 680 18.15 -3.49 28.25
CA ASP A 680 18.00 -4.90 27.91
C ASP A 680 17.34 -5.03 26.51
N GLU A 681 17.48 -6.20 25.88
CA GLU A 681 16.97 -6.53 24.54
C GLU A 681 17.20 -5.43 23.48
N VAL A 682 18.46 -5.12 23.16
CA VAL A 682 18.79 -4.06 22.21
C VAL A 682 18.87 -4.58 20.77
N TYR A 683 18.13 -3.98 19.85
CA TYR A 683 18.13 -4.35 18.45
C TYR A 683 18.44 -3.16 17.57
N LEU A 684 19.24 -3.39 16.54
CA LEU A 684 19.46 -2.49 15.43
C LEU A 684 19.50 -3.31 14.15
N ARG A 685 18.70 -2.97 13.15
CA ARG A 685 18.67 -3.64 11.84
C ARG A 685 18.49 -2.65 10.72
N ARG A 686 18.89 -3.01 9.50
CA ARG A 686 18.57 -2.25 8.30
C ARG A 686 17.07 -2.34 8.03
N ASP A 687 16.42 -1.21 7.77
CA ASP A 687 15.06 -1.16 7.28
C ASP A 687 15.06 -1.34 5.76
N ASN A 688 14.63 -2.52 5.30
CA ASN A 688 14.55 -2.85 3.89
C ASN A 688 13.26 -2.29 3.24
N LYS A 689 12.37 -1.62 3.99
CA LYS A 689 11.19 -0.91 3.44
C LYS A 689 11.47 0.54 3.09
N ALA A 690 12.48 1.17 3.67
CA ALA A 690 12.81 2.57 3.42
C ALA A 690 13.27 2.87 1.98
N SER A 691 13.82 1.88 1.27
CA SER A 691 14.09 2.02 -0.16
C SER A 691 12.82 2.10 -1.00
N ASP A 692 11.69 1.60 -0.47
CA ASP A 692 10.37 1.60 -1.09
C ASP A 692 9.44 2.66 -0.46
N ALA A 693 9.74 3.20 0.73
CA ALA A 693 9.00 4.29 1.38
C ALA A 693 9.46 5.69 0.95
N LEU A 694 10.53 5.77 0.14
CA LEU A 694 10.79 6.96 -0.69
C LEU A 694 9.77 7.10 -1.85
N ASP A 695 8.83 6.15 -1.99
CA ASP A 695 7.78 6.11 -3.00
C ASP A 695 6.38 6.56 -2.48
N ILE A 696 6.27 7.03 -1.22
CA ILE A 696 5.05 7.68 -0.66
C ILE A 696 5.34 9.16 -0.31
N VAL A 697 5.85 9.91 -1.27
CA VAL A 697 5.77 11.37 -1.26
C VAL A 697 4.92 11.76 -2.46
N ASP A 698 3.60 11.65 -2.32
CA ASP A 698 2.65 11.93 -3.40
C ASP A 698 2.09 13.37 -3.32
N ASP A 699 1.95 13.98 -4.50
CA ASP A 699 0.94 14.98 -4.86
C ASP A 699 0.76 16.26 -4.02
N GLY A 700 1.79 17.12 -3.96
CA GLY A 700 1.55 18.56 -3.77
C GLY A 700 1.25 19.06 -2.35
N ASN A 701 1.45 18.25 -1.31
CA ASN A 701 1.45 18.74 0.07
C ASN A 701 2.71 19.58 0.35
N LEU A 702 2.54 20.84 0.74
CA LEU A 702 3.67 21.70 1.11
C LEU A 702 4.34 21.28 2.44
N HIS A 703 3.70 20.41 3.23
CA HIS A 703 4.21 19.95 4.51
C HIS A 703 4.58 18.45 4.49
N LEU A 704 5.89 18.16 4.51
CA LEU A 704 6.48 16.83 4.33
C LEU A 704 6.16 15.80 5.44
N ASN A 705 5.64 16.22 6.59
CA ASN A 705 5.30 15.31 7.69
C ASN A 705 3.92 15.68 8.28
N GLY A 706 2.96 15.93 7.37
CA GLY A 706 1.57 16.21 7.70
C GLY A 706 0.84 15.05 8.37
N GLY A 707 1.23 13.81 8.05
CA GLY A 707 0.70 12.57 8.63
C GLY A 707 1.49 12.02 9.82
N PHE A 708 2.47 12.75 10.39
CA PHE A 708 3.21 12.31 11.59
C PHE A 708 3.96 10.96 11.51
N GLU A 709 4.08 10.38 10.32
CA GLU A 709 4.84 9.15 10.02
C GLU A 709 6.33 9.25 10.38
N LEU A 710 6.87 10.47 10.34
CA LEU A 710 8.25 10.76 10.74
C LEU A 710 8.34 11.28 12.19
N GLY A 711 7.35 10.94 13.02
CA GLY A 711 7.24 11.46 14.39
C GLY A 711 6.79 12.92 14.43
N THR A 712 7.15 13.64 15.50
CA THR A 712 6.73 15.04 15.71
C THR A 712 7.76 16.07 15.27
N GLU A 713 8.78 15.70 14.48
CA GLU A 713 9.99 16.53 14.27
C GLU A 713 9.73 17.87 13.57
N SER A 714 8.69 17.95 12.73
CA SER A 714 8.26 19.19 12.06
C SER A 714 7.18 19.97 12.83
N TRP A 715 6.78 19.46 14.00
CA TRP A 715 5.69 19.98 14.81
C TRP A 715 6.16 20.48 16.16
N THR A 716 5.51 21.53 16.65
CA THR A 716 5.68 22.02 18.01
C THR A 716 4.32 22.10 18.70
N THR A 717 4.28 22.62 19.93
CA THR A 717 3.02 22.78 20.66
C THR A 717 2.98 24.06 21.46
N TRP A 718 1.81 24.68 21.55
CA TRP A 718 1.52 25.79 22.48
C TRP A 718 0.92 25.29 23.80
N GLY A 719 1.55 24.26 24.38
CA GLY A 719 1.19 23.66 25.66
C GLY A 719 0.44 22.34 25.53
N GLY A 720 0.45 21.54 26.59
CA GLY A 720 0.13 20.10 26.50
C GLY A 720 1.37 19.29 26.13
N ALA A 721 1.18 17.98 25.91
CA ALA A 721 2.21 17.05 25.49
C ALA A 721 1.86 16.53 24.09
N LEU A 722 2.68 16.89 23.11
CA LEU A 722 2.56 16.40 21.74
C LEU A 722 3.38 15.12 21.59
N GLY A 723 2.77 14.09 21.03
CA GLY A 723 3.41 12.83 20.66
C GLY A 723 2.77 12.29 19.39
N THR A 724 3.12 11.06 19.02
CA THR A 724 2.42 10.31 17.98
C THR A 724 1.60 9.19 18.60
N SER A 725 0.57 8.76 17.90
CA SER A 725 -0.30 7.65 18.25
C SER A 725 -0.49 6.75 17.04
N ASP A 726 -0.37 5.45 17.26
CA ASP A 726 -0.70 4.37 16.34
C ASP A 726 -2.09 3.77 16.64
N GLU A 727 -2.75 4.21 17.72
CA GLU A 727 -4.09 3.77 18.16
C GLU A 727 -5.20 4.39 17.32
N TYR A 728 -5.10 5.69 17.06
CA TYR A 728 -6.04 6.41 16.21
C TYR A 728 -5.25 7.05 15.09
N VAL A 729 -5.31 6.41 13.93
CA VAL A 729 -4.63 6.81 12.69
C VAL A 729 -5.67 6.92 11.58
N HIS A 730 -5.60 7.96 10.77
CA HIS A 730 -6.46 8.17 9.61
C HIS A 730 -5.84 7.51 8.38
N SER A 731 -4.55 7.74 8.15
CA SER A 731 -3.77 7.09 7.09
C SER A 731 -2.33 6.84 7.54
N GLY A 732 -1.60 5.92 6.91
CA GLY A 732 -0.25 5.58 7.33
C GLY A 732 -0.19 4.76 8.62
N SER A 733 0.86 4.97 9.41
CA SER A 733 1.22 4.22 10.62
C SER A 733 1.20 5.05 11.90
N ALA A 734 1.06 6.38 11.82
CA ALA A 734 1.03 7.25 12.98
C ALA A 734 0.13 8.47 12.76
N ALA A 735 -0.42 9.02 13.85
CA ALA A 735 -1.09 10.33 13.86
C ALA A 735 -0.53 11.17 15.01
N GLY A 736 -0.64 12.49 14.91
CA GLY A 736 -0.27 13.40 15.98
C GLY A 736 -1.30 13.39 17.10
N VAL A 737 -0.88 13.17 18.35
CA VAL A 737 -1.74 13.28 19.54
C VAL A 737 -1.28 14.40 20.46
N LEU A 738 -2.19 15.27 20.85
CA LEU A 738 -1.99 16.28 21.87
C LEU A 738 -2.80 15.96 23.13
N SER A 739 -2.08 15.70 24.22
CA SER A 739 -2.65 15.38 25.53
C SER A 739 -2.24 16.40 26.61
N SER A 740 -2.68 16.17 27.86
CA SER A 740 -2.26 16.94 29.05
C SER A 740 -2.49 18.46 28.94
N ARG A 741 -3.48 18.86 28.14
CA ARG A 741 -3.84 20.26 27.92
C ARG A 741 -4.41 20.86 29.20
N THR A 742 -3.99 22.09 29.52
CA THR A 742 -4.44 22.89 30.67
C THR A 742 -5.29 24.10 30.26
N ALA A 743 -5.38 24.40 28.96
CA ALA A 743 -6.28 25.40 28.39
C ALA A 743 -6.74 24.98 26.98
N SER A 744 -7.94 25.41 26.58
CA SER A 744 -8.58 25.03 25.30
C SER A 744 -7.95 25.67 24.05
N TRP A 745 -7.05 26.64 24.22
CA TRP A 745 -6.29 27.26 23.12
C TRP A 745 -4.96 26.56 22.82
N GLN A 746 -4.57 25.56 23.64
CA GLN A 746 -3.33 24.81 23.44
C GLN A 746 -3.52 23.79 22.31
N GLY A 747 -2.51 23.59 21.47
CA GLY A 747 -2.65 22.87 20.19
C GLY A 747 -1.31 22.43 19.61
N PRO A 748 -1.27 21.43 18.70
CA PRO A 748 -0.14 21.23 17.79
C PRO A 748 0.04 22.47 16.91
N VAL A 749 1.29 22.79 16.60
CA VAL A 749 1.70 24.04 15.99
C VAL A 749 2.71 23.77 14.88
N PHE A 750 2.48 24.35 13.72
CA PHE A 750 3.36 24.32 12.56
C PHE A 750 3.74 25.75 12.12
N ASP A 751 5.00 25.96 11.76
CA ASP A 751 5.48 27.25 11.23
C ASP A 751 5.12 27.36 9.75
N LEU A 752 4.01 28.03 9.46
CA LEU A 752 3.49 28.15 8.10
C LEU A 752 4.45 28.93 7.19
N LEU A 753 5.27 29.85 7.73
CA LEU A 753 6.29 30.57 6.92
C LEU A 753 7.44 29.68 6.45
N SER A 754 7.59 28.48 7.00
CA SER A 754 8.58 27.52 6.48
C SER A 754 8.24 27.02 5.07
N VAL A 755 6.96 27.14 4.66
CA VAL A 755 6.45 26.62 3.39
C VAL A 755 5.54 27.59 2.63
N ALA A 756 5.17 28.73 3.23
CA ALA A 756 4.23 29.73 2.71
C ALA A 756 4.81 31.14 2.73
N SER A 757 4.31 32.03 1.86
CA SER A 757 4.83 33.38 1.66
C SER A 757 3.76 34.47 1.85
N ALA A 758 4.21 35.68 2.21
CA ALA A 758 3.34 36.84 2.36
C ALA A 758 2.57 37.14 1.06
N GLY A 759 1.24 37.20 1.13
CA GLY A 759 0.36 37.41 -0.02
C GLY A 759 -0.16 36.14 -0.69
N GLY A 760 0.40 34.97 -0.37
CA GLY A 760 -0.10 33.70 -0.90
C GLY A 760 -1.44 33.29 -0.29
N GLU A 761 -2.24 32.56 -1.09
CA GLU A 761 -3.47 31.90 -0.66
C GLU A 761 -3.20 30.41 -0.47
N TYR A 762 -3.56 29.90 0.70
CA TYR A 762 -3.29 28.53 1.13
C TYR A 762 -4.56 27.88 1.65
N GLU A 763 -4.91 26.71 1.12
CA GLU A 763 -5.91 25.81 1.65
C GLU A 763 -5.26 24.84 2.62
N ILE A 764 -5.83 24.72 3.82
CA ILE A 764 -5.32 23.84 4.87
C ILE A 764 -6.42 22.85 5.20
N THR A 765 -6.13 21.57 5.02
CA THR A 765 -6.98 20.49 5.51
C THR A 765 -6.27 19.68 6.59
N ALA A 766 -7.05 19.05 7.46
CA ALA A 766 -6.56 18.11 8.44
C ALA A 766 -7.69 17.18 8.85
N TRP A 767 -7.37 15.91 9.04
CA TRP A 767 -8.29 15.00 9.71
C TRP A 767 -8.12 15.14 11.21
N GLY A 768 -9.25 15.32 11.91
CA GLY A 768 -9.25 15.55 13.36
C GLY A 768 -10.23 14.66 14.09
N MET A 769 -9.84 14.21 15.29
CA MET A 769 -10.71 13.51 16.23
C MET A 769 -10.34 13.82 17.69
N VAL A 770 -11.22 13.44 18.63
CA VAL A 770 -11.02 13.70 20.07
C VAL A 770 -11.21 12.46 20.92
N GLN A 771 -10.49 12.36 22.03
CA GLN A 771 -10.69 11.33 23.05
C GLN A 771 -10.93 11.91 24.44
N GLY A 772 -11.66 11.15 25.26
CA GLY A 772 -12.10 11.57 26.60
C GLY A 772 -13.49 12.23 26.65
N VAL A 773 -14.09 12.53 25.49
CA VAL A 773 -15.47 13.02 25.32
C VAL A 773 -16.09 12.47 24.04
N SER A 774 -17.43 12.37 23.96
CA SER A 774 -18.10 11.81 22.77
C SER A 774 -17.99 12.68 21.52
N GLN A 775 -17.83 13.99 21.70
CA GLN A 775 -17.61 14.97 20.66
C GLN A 775 -17.18 16.30 21.29
N ASP A 776 -16.32 17.04 20.60
CA ASP A 776 -15.95 18.41 20.96
C ASP A 776 -15.61 19.22 19.70
N THR A 777 -15.42 20.53 19.86
CA THR A 777 -15.11 21.42 18.74
C THR A 777 -13.60 21.49 18.53
N LEU A 778 -13.14 21.18 17.32
CA LEU A 778 -11.78 21.39 16.86
C LEU A 778 -11.76 22.46 15.77
N ASN A 779 -10.74 23.31 15.80
CA ASN A 779 -10.57 24.41 14.87
C ASN A 779 -9.20 24.37 14.21
N ILE A 780 -9.14 24.90 12.99
CA ILE A 780 -7.91 25.30 12.32
C ILE A 780 -7.75 26.81 12.52
N THR A 781 -6.63 27.26 13.08
CA THR A 781 -6.35 28.68 13.28
C THR A 781 -4.95 29.05 12.81
N VAL A 782 -4.83 30.14 12.07
CA VAL A 782 -3.53 30.72 11.67
C VAL A 782 -3.31 32.03 12.41
N LYS A 783 -2.18 32.15 13.12
CA LYS A 783 -1.72 33.39 13.75
C LYS A 783 -0.74 34.09 12.81
N THR A 784 -0.95 35.36 12.52
CA THR A 784 0.00 36.19 11.74
C THR A 784 0.50 37.35 12.58
N THR A 785 1.80 37.67 12.53
CA THR A 785 2.37 38.86 13.19
C THR A 785 2.94 39.84 12.16
N CYS A 786 2.36 41.04 12.11
CA CYS A 786 2.77 42.13 11.23
C CYS A 786 3.40 43.26 12.04
N GLY A 787 4.69 43.57 11.84
CA GLY A 787 5.34 44.71 12.52
C GLY A 787 5.24 44.68 14.05
N GLY A 788 5.14 43.49 14.65
CA GLY A 788 5.01 43.27 16.10
C GLY A 788 3.57 43.18 16.63
N GLU A 789 2.54 43.30 15.79
CA GLU A 789 1.13 43.09 16.18
C GLU A 789 0.61 41.74 15.64
N SER A 790 0.08 40.89 16.51
CA SER A 790 -0.47 39.57 16.14
C SER A 790 -1.99 39.62 15.87
N ALA A 791 -2.42 38.93 14.82
CA ALA A 791 -3.81 38.63 14.49
C ALA A 791 -4.01 37.10 14.42
N TYR A 792 -5.22 36.63 14.72
CA TYR A 792 -5.59 35.21 14.72
C TYR A 792 -6.78 35.00 13.77
N HIS A 793 -6.63 34.09 12.82
CA HIS A 793 -7.58 33.80 11.76
C HIS A 793 -8.05 32.35 11.91
N GLN A 794 -9.25 32.15 12.43
CA GLN A 794 -9.85 30.82 12.49
C GLN A 794 -10.42 30.47 11.11
N LEU A 795 -9.87 29.44 10.49
CA LEU A 795 -10.18 29.04 9.11
C LEU A 795 -11.36 28.06 9.09
N ALA A 796 -11.34 27.09 10.01
CA ALA A 796 -12.36 26.06 10.13
C ALA A 796 -12.71 25.84 11.61
N SER A 797 -13.94 25.41 11.88
CA SER A 797 -14.41 25.00 13.19
C SER A 797 -15.48 23.93 13.00
N THR A 798 -15.18 22.69 13.41
CA THR A 798 -16.10 21.57 13.25
C THR A 798 -16.22 20.77 14.54
N LEU A 799 -17.32 20.03 14.63
CA LEU A 799 -17.54 19.09 15.72
C LEU A 799 -16.89 17.76 15.33
N VAL A 800 -15.79 17.43 15.99
CA VAL A 800 -15.11 16.15 15.84
C VAL A 800 -15.57 15.21 16.93
N ASN A 801 -15.61 13.91 16.63
CA ASN A 801 -16.11 12.90 17.57
C ASN A 801 -14.98 11.93 17.94
N ASN A 802 -15.31 10.93 18.76
CA ASN A 802 -14.35 9.96 19.28
C ASN A 802 -14.38 8.59 18.60
N THR A 803 -15.13 8.46 17.51
CA THR A 803 -15.31 7.20 16.76
C THR A 803 -14.91 7.28 15.30
N ASP A 804 -15.02 8.45 14.67
CA ASP A 804 -14.71 8.69 13.28
C ASP A 804 -13.87 9.96 13.12
N TRP A 805 -12.85 9.89 12.26
CA TRP A 805 -12.11 11.05 11.80
C TRP A 805 -13.02 12.00 11.03
N THR A 806 -12.85 13.29 11.25
CA THR A 806 -13.60 14.34 10.56
C THR A 806 -12.62 15.30 9.92
N GLU A 807 -12.73 15.50 8.61
CA GLU A 807 -11.91 16.49 7.91
C GLU A 807 -12.34 17.90 8.29
N LEU A 808 -11.35 18.73 8.60
CA LEU A 808 -11.44 20.17 8.71
C LEU A 808 -10.75 20.77 7.50
N SER A 809 -11.36 21.76 6.87
CA SER A 809 -10.78 22.45 5.71
C SER A 809 -11.06 23.95 5.80
N GLY A 810 -10.05 24.77 5.51
CA GLY A 810 -10.22 26.21 5.36
C GLY A 810 -9.01 26.92 4.76
N ALA A 811 -9.29 28.03 4.09
CA ALA A 811 -8.32 28.84 3.37
C ALA A 811 -7.79 30.03 4.19
N VAL A 812 -6.53 30.41 3.98
CA VAL A 812 -5.93 31.64 4.49
C VAL A 812 -5.15 32.39 3.40
N THR A 813 -5.36 33.70 3.30
CA THR A 813 -4.47 34.60 2.55
C THR A 813 -3.50 35.25 3.54
N LEU A 814 -2.18 35.05 3.37
CA LEU A 814 -1.20 35.69 4.24
C LEU A 814 -1.08 37.20 3.94
N PRO A 815 -0.94 38.08 4.95
CA PRO A 815 -0.84 39.52 4.72
C PRO A 815 0.36 39.89 3.84
N SER A 816 0.14 40.67 2.77
CA SER A 816 1.18 41.21 1.89
C SER A 816 1.41 42.72 2.04
N ASP A 817 0.54 43.41 2.78
CA ASP A 817 0.58 44.85 2.99
C ASP A 817 1.40 45.26 4.23
N CYS A 818 2.08 44.29 4.87
CA CYS A 818 2.82 44.46 6.10
C CYS A 818 4.17 43.71 6.08
N ASP A 819 5.03 44.03 7.05
CA ASP A 819 6.22 43.23 7.37
C ASP A 819 5.79 42.00 8.20
N LEU A 820 5.42 40.92 7.50
CA LEU A 820 4.96 39.67 8.10
C LEU A 820 6.16 38.89 8.66
N THR A 821 6.26 38.83 10.00
CA THR A 821 7.40 38.22 10.69
C THR A 821 7.09 36.86 11.31
N GLU A 822 5.82 36.44 11.30
CA GLU A 822 5.36 35.16 11.84
C GLU A 822 4.04 34.79 11.15
N ALA A 823 3.92 33.55 10.67
CA ALA A 823 2.64 32.94 10.32
C ALA A 823 2.66 31.50 10.89
N THR A 824 1.75 31.21 11.82
CA THR A 824 1.77 29.96 12.57
C THR A 824 0.42 29.29 12.48
N LEU A 825 0.40 28.08 11.91
CA LEU A 825 -0.76 27.21 11.88
C LEU A 825 -0.86 26.47 13.22
N TYR A 826 -2.05 26.43 13.83
CA TYR A 826 -2.28 25.62 15.01
C TYR A 826 -3.73 25.16 15.14
N PHE A 827 -3.93 24.06 15.86
CA PHE A 827 -5.24 23.43 16.03
C PHE A 827 -5.73 23.54 17.49
N ASP A 828 -6.89 24.15 17.70
CA ASP A 828 -7.39 24.45 19.05
C ASP A 828 -8.90 24.19 19.18
N GLY A 829 -9.47 24.40 20.38
CA GLY A 829 -10.91 24.28 20.59
C GLY A 829 -11.35 23.30 21.68
N PRO A 830 -10.89 22.03 21.69
CA PRO A 830 -11.45 21.05 22.60
C PRO A 830 -11.19 21.44 24.07
N ALA A 831 -12.09 21.02 24.96
CA ALA A 831 -12.03 21.36 26.38
C ALA A 831 -10.75 20.86 27.07
N VAL A 832 -10.42 21.47 28.20
CA VAL A 832 -9.26 21.06 29.03
C VAL A 832 -9.43 19.59 29.46
N GLY A 833 -8.41 18.77 29.18
CA GLY A 833 -8.42 17.33 29.46
C GLY A 833 -9.03 16.45 28.36
N VAL A 834 -9.33 17.01 27.18
CA VAL A 834 -9.70 16.27 25.97
C VAL A 834 -8.46 16.11 25.10
N ASP A 835 -8.10 14.87 24.81
CA ASP A 835 -6.98 14.56 23.93
C ASP A 835 -7.42 14.77 22.49
N THR A 836 -6.54 15.38 21.69
CA THR A 836 -6.84 15.78 20.31
C THR A 836 -5.89 15.04 19.38
N TYR A 837 -6.45 14.37 18.38
CA TYR A 837 -5.68 13.64 17.38
C TYR A 837 -5.81 14.36 16.04
N LEU A 838 -4.70 14.47 15.34
CA LEU A 838 -4.57 15.08 14.03
C LEU A 838 -3.82 14.13 13.12
N ASP A 839 -4.30 13.99 11.90
CA ASP A 839 -3.63 13.22 10.89
C ASP A 839 -3.87 13.83 9.51
N ASP A 840 -2.99 13.49 8.57
CA ASP A 840 -3.01 13.96 7.19
C ASP A 840 -3.24 15.47 7.08
N VAL A 841 -2.42 16.25 7.78
CA VAL A 841 -2.44 17.71 7.63
C VAL A 841 -1.89 18.07 6.26
N PHE A 842 -2.76 18.60 5.41
CA PHE A 842 -2.43 18.95 4.05
C PHE A 842 -2.47 20.45 3.87
N ILE A 843 -1.37 21.01 3.37
CA ILE A 843 -1.26 22.43 3.04
C ILE A 843 -1.07 22.51 1.53
N SER A 844 -2.07 23.04 0.84
CA SER A 844 -2.00 23.34 -0.58
C SER A 844 -2.18 24.83 -0.82
N GLY A 845 -1.71 25.33 -1.94
CA GLY A 845 -1.75 26.75 -2.28
C GLY A 845 -0.69 27.06 -3.32
N GLU A 846 -0.67 28.30 -3.83
CA GLU A 846 0.39 28.71 -4.74
C GLU A 846 1.75 28.67 -4.00
N ALA A 847 2.50 27.59 -4.19
CA ALA A 847 3.95 27.60 -4.02
C ALA A 847 4.52 28.63 -5.02
N PRO A 848 5.52 29.43 -4.66
CA PRO A 848 6.03 30.45 -5.57
C PRO A 848 6.56 29.81 -6.86
N SER A 849 6.02 30.22 -8.01
CA SER A 849 6.58 29.92 -9.33
C SER A 849 8.00 30.51 -9.45
N VAL A 850 9.00 29.75 -9.91
CA VAL A 850 10.32 30.35 -10.20
C VAL A 850 10.86 29.91 -11.56
N PRO A 851 11.28 30.86 -12.42
CA PRO A 851 11.78 30.57 -13.75
C PRO A 851 13.19 29.98 -13.72
N ASN A 852 13.43 28.93 -14.52
CA ASN A 852 14.79 28.49 -14.87
C ASN A 852 15.56 29.68 -15.47
N LEU A 853 16.71 30.00 -14.89
CA LEU A 853 17.57 31.10 -15.31
C LEU A 853 18.38 30.77 -16.58
N VAL A 854 18.41 29.49 -16.98
CA VAL A 854 18.96 29.01 -18.25
C VAL A 854 17.85 28.89 -19.29
N ILE A 855 18.04 29.54 -20.44
CA ILE A 855 17.14 29.41 -21.59
C ILE A 855 17.76 28.39 -22.53
N ASN A 856 16.94 27.46 -23.05
CA ASN A 856 17.39 26.41 -23.97
C ASN A 856 18.52 25.57 -23.34
N GLY A 857 18.27 25.12 -22.10
CA GLY A 857 19.15 24.19 -21.37
C GLY A 857 19.03 22.74 -21.85
N ASP A 858 17.97 22.43 -22.61
CA ASP A 858 17.68 21.18 -23.33
C ASP A 858 18.27 21.17 -24.76
N PHE A 859 18.89 22.27 -25.21
CA PHE A 859 19.58 22.41 -26.50
C PHE A 859 18.77 22.13 -27.78
N GLU A 860 17.46 21.99 -27.70
CA GLU A 860 16.55 21.73 -28.83
C GLU A 860 16.44 22.91 -29.82
N ALA A 861 16.79 24.13 -29.38
CA ALA A 861 16.96 25.30 -30.25
C ALA A 861 18.42 25.49 -30.75
N GLY A 862 19.30 24.51 -30.49
CA GLY A 862 20.73 24.52 -30.79
C GLY A 862 21.59 25.14 -29.69
N ILE A 863 22.84 25.52 -30.00
CA ILE A 863 23.84 25.99 -28.99
C ILE A 863 24.11 27.50 -29.03
N ASN A 864 23.25 28.30 -29.69
CA ASN A 864 23.56 29.70 -29.98
C ASN A 864 23.61 30.60 -28.73
N ASP A 865 22.92 30.22 -27.66
CA ASP A 865 22.86 30.96 -26.39
C ASP A 865 24.00 30.57 -25.43
N TRP A 866 24.77 29.54 -25.79
CA TRP A 866 25.86 28.98 -25.00
C TRP A 866 27.22 29.44 -25.51
N GLN A 867 28.13 29.71 -24.57
CA GLN A 867 29.51 30.06 -24.82
C GLN A 867 30.44 28.89 -24.48
N VAL A 868 31.71 29.02 -24.84
CA VAL A 868 32.71 27.99 -24.52
C VAL A 868 34.05 28.62 -24.18
N TRP A 869 34.69 28.12 -23.12
CA TRP A 869 36.04 28.52 -22.74
C TRP A 869 37.05 27.47 -23.18
N GLY A 870 37.75 27.74 -24.27
CA GLY A 870 38.68 26.80 -24.90
C GLY A 870 37.97 25.66 -25.63
N GLY A 871 38.67 24.94 -26.52
CA GLY A 871 38.04 23.90 -27.34
C GLY A 871 37.00 24.41 -28.34
N VAL A 872 36.04 23.55 -28.71
CA VAL A 872 34.97 23.79 -29.68
C VAL A 872 33.64 23.25 -29.14
N LEU A 873 32.59 24.06 -29.19
CA LEU A 873 31.22 23.65 -28.87
C LEU A 873 30.44 23.36 -30.15
N SER A 874 29.72 22.24 -30.20
CA SER A 874 28.89 21.80 -31.32
C SER A 874 27.65 21.07 -30.82
N VAL A 875 26.62 20.94 -31.65
CA VAL A 875 25.43 20.13 -31.34
C VAL A 875 25.75 18.64 -31.58
N SER A 876 25.21 17.77 -30.72
CA SER A 876 25.27 16.30 -30.83
C SER A 876 23.86 15.73 -30.89
N ASP A 877 23.68 14.64 -31.64
CA ASP A 877 22.40 13.88 -31.68
C ASP A 877 22.36 12.78 -30.59
N ASP A 878 23.42 12.68 -29.77
CA ASP A 878 23.46 11.88 -28.54
C ASP A 878 23.02 12.80 -27.40
N ALA A 879 21.79 12.64 -26.93
CA ALA A 879 21.08 13.51 -25.99
C ALA A 879 20.51 12.70 -24.82
N HIS A 880 20.29 13.36 -23.67
CA HIS A 880 19.69 12.76 -22.49
C HIS A 880 18.17 12.73 -22.64
N THR A 881 17.58 13.87 -22.98
CA THR A 881 16.21 14.00 -23.45
C THR A 881 16.17 14.78 -24.76
N GLY A 882 15.02 14.86 -25.42
CA GLY A 882 14.93 15.56 -26.71
C GLY A 882 15.72 14.90 -27.84
N ALA A 883 16.11 15.69 -28.84
CA ALA A 883 16.82 15.27 -30.03
C ALA A 883 18.29 15.72 -30.06
N GLN A 884 18.69 16.71 -29.24
CA GLN A 884 19.99 17.37 -29.36
C GLN A 884 20.61 17.74 -28.01
N SER A 885 21.93 17.58 -27.88
CA SER A 885 22.71 18.06 -26.73
C SER A 885 23.92 18.90 -27.15
N ALA A 886 24.61 19.52 -26.19
CA ALA A 886 25.87 20.24 -26.45
C ALA A 886 27.11 19.37 -26.25
N LEU A 887 27.91 19.21 -27.31
CA LEU A 887 29.22 18.55 -27.28
C LEU A 887 30.36 19.58 -27.26
N HIS A 888 31.18 19.52 -26.21
CA HIS A 888 32.42 20.28 -26.06
C HIS A 888 33.64 19.39 -26.30
N SER A 889 34.38 19.69 -27.37
CA SER A 889 35.53 18.91 -27.81
C SER A 889 36.82 19.72 -27.95
N GLY A 890 37.96 19.03 -28.05
CA GLY A 890 39.26 19.66 -28.35
C GLY A 890 39.84 20.46 -27.18
N ARG A 891 39.53 20.05 -25.95
CA ARG A 891 39.99 20.67 -24.70
C ARG A 891 41.50 20.50 -24.52
N THR A 892 42.19 21.57 -24.13
CA THR A 892 43.65 21.62 -23.85
C THR A 892 43.98 21.82 -22.37
N ALA A 893 42.98 22.05 -21.53
CA ALA A 893 43.08 22.17 -20.08
C ALA A 893 41.78 21.66 -19.43
N ASP A 894 41.87 21.15 -18.20
CA ASP A 894 40.78 20.55 -17.40
C ASP A 894 39.74 21.58 -16.93
N TRP A 895 40.11 22.85 -16.79
CA TRP A 895 39.19 23.94 -16.45
C TRP A 895 38.35 24.43 -17.65
N GLN A 896 38.60 23.96 -18.87
CA GLN A 896 37.85 24.36 -20.07
C GLN A 896 36.48 23.68 -20.12
N GLY A 897 35.45 24.40 -20.57
CA GLY A 897 34.05 23.93 -20.51
C GLY A 897 33.04 24.75 -21.32
N PRO A 898 31.80 24.24 -21.51
CA PRO A 898 30.62 25.05 -21.86
C PRO A 898 30.28 26.05 -20.77
N VAL A 899 29.83 27.24 -21.16
CA VAL A 899 29.60 28.39 -20.27
C VAL A 899 28.27 29.06 -20.61
N TYR A 900 27.45 29.36 -19.61
CA TYR A 900 26.20 30.11 -19.79
C TYR A 900 26.16 31.37 -18.90
N PRO A 901 25.83 32.55 -19.45
CA PRO A 901 25.70 33.78 -18.65
C PRO A 901 24.40 33.82 -17.85
N LEU A 902 24.51 34.15 -16.57
CA LEU A 902 23.38 34.22 -15.64
C LEU A 902 23.22 35.63 -15.07
N SER A 903 21.98 36.00 -14.77
CA SER A 903 21.69 37.18 -13.94
C SER A 903 21.45 36.71 -12.51
N VAL A 904 22.38 37.01 -11.61
CA VAL A 904 22.37 36.56 -10.20
C VAL A 904 22.45 37.75 -9.24
N VAL A 905 22.01 37.54 -8.00
CA VAL A 905 22.05 38.54 -6.92
C VAL A 905 23.15 38.15 -5.92
N ALA A 906 23.75 39.13 -5.22
CA ALA A 906 24.77 38.89 -4.19
C ALA A 906 24.22 38.12 -2.97
N ASP A 907 25.08 37.40 -2.25
CA ASP A 907 24.75 36.61 -1.05
C ASP A 907 23.50 35.71 -1.23
N THR A 908 23.40 35.04 -2.38
CA THR A 908 22.23 34.25 -2.77
C THR A 908 22.64 32.87 -3.28
N ASP A 909 21.97 31.84 -2.78
CA ASP A 909 22.17 30.46 -3.21
C ASP A 909 21.39 30.16 -4.49
N TYR A 910 22.05 29.49 -5.43
CA TYR A 910 21.43 28.99 -6.66
C TYR A 910 21.71 27.49 -6.80
N ASN A 911 20.65 26.71 -6.96
CA ASN A 911 20.72 25.32 -7.37
C ASN A 911 21.04 25.24 -8.86
N VAL A 912 21.94 24.34 -9.23
CA VAL A 912 22.34 24.04 -10.59
C VAL A 912 22.27 22.53 -10.78
N SER A 913 21.59 22.07 -11.83
CA SER A 913 21.65 20.68 -12.30
C SER A 913 21.88 20.62 -13.81
N ALA A 914 22.52 19.55 -14.26
CA ALA A 914 22.68 19.22 -15.67
C ALA A 914 23.01 17.74 -15.84
N PHE A 915 22.63 17.16 -16.98
CA PHE A 915 23.06 15.82 -17.35
C PHE A 915 24.35 15.88 -18.16
N ILE A 916 25.35 15.09 -17.76
CA ILE A 916 26.66 15.04 -18.40
C ILE A 916 27.01 13.61 -18.80
N LYS A 917 27.55 13.49 -20.02
CA LYS A 917 28.19 12.28 -20.53
C LYS A 917 29.58 12.65 -21.06
N ILE A 918 30.53 11.73 -21.02
CA ILE A 918 31.90 12.00 -21.49
C ILE A 918 32.30 11.09 -22.64
N ASP A 919 33.23 11.55 -23.48
CA ASP A 919 33.87 10.74 -24.51
C ASP A 919 35.41 10.85 -24.43
N GLY A 920 36.10 9.72 -24.56
CA GLY A 920 37.56 9.62 -24.43
C GLY A 920 38.07 8.97 -23.14
N ALA A 921 37.19 8.59 -22.20
CA ALA A 921 37.52 7.78 -21.01
C ALA A 921 36.31 6.93 -20.55
N ALA A 922 36.56 5.89 -19.74
CA ALA A 922 35.50 5.07 -19.16
C ALA A 922 34.73 5.83 -18.06
N THR A 923 35.47 6.46 -17.14
CA THR A 923 34.96 7.37 -16.11
C THR A 923 35.89 8.57 -15.96
N ALA A 924 35.35 9.71 -15.55
CA ALA A 924 36.10 10.91 -15.16
C ALA A 924 35.25 11.79 -14.22
N THR A 925 35.84 12.81 -13.62
CA THR A 925 35.11 13.76 -12.77
C THR A 925 34.75 15.02 -13.54
N ALA A 926 33.48 15.43 -13.47
CA ALA A 926 32.99 16.71 -13.99
C ALA A 926 32.48 17.60 -12.83
N ASN A 927 32.58 18.92 -13.04
CA ASN A 927 32.44 19.93 -11.98
C ASN A 927 31.53 21.07 -12.42
N ILE A 928 30.73 21.58 -11.49
CA ILE A 928 29.98 22.85 -11.61
C ILE A 928 30.80 23.97 -10.96
N THR A 929 30.90 25.10 -11.63
CA THR A 929 31.48 26.31 -11.04
C THR A 929 30.73 27.55 -11.52
N LEU A 930 30.41 28.45 -10.59
CA LEU A 930 29.91 29.78 -10.90
C LEU A 930 31.06 30.78 -10.81
N LYS A 931 31.35 31.47 -11.90
CA LYS A 931 32.29 32.60 -11.89
C LYS A 931 31.50 33.90 -11.76
N THR A 932 31.85 34.71 -10.77
CA THR A 932 31.27 36.04 -10.54
C THR A 932 32.33 37.12 -10.68
N THR A 933 31.99 38.22 -11.37
CA THR A 933 32.84 39.41 -11.47
C THR A 933 32.22 40.55 -10.66
N CYS A 934 32.89 40.98 -9.60
CA CYS A 934 32.43 42.03 -8.70
C CYS A 934 32.59 43.43 -9.32
N ALA A 935 31.83 44.41 -8.82
CA ALA A 935 31.90 45.80 -9.28
C ALA A 935 33.26 46.50 -9.12
N ASP A 936 34.15 45.99 -8.26
CA ASP A 936 35.52 46.49 -8.11
C ASP A 936 36.52 45.86 -9.10
N GLY A 937 36.05 44.95 -9.96
CA GLY A 937 36.81 44.24 -10.98
C GLY A 937 37.52 42.97 -10.47
N SER A 938 37.25 42.53 -9.25
CA SER A 938 37.68 41.21 -8.77
C SER A 938 36.84 40.08 -9.37
N GLU A 939 37.46 38.92 -9.59
CA GLU A 939 36.80 37.72 -10.09
C GLU A 939 36.87 36.62 -9.04
N GLU A 940 35.76 35.94 -8.80
CA GLU A 940 35.64 34.83 -7.87
C GLU A 940 35.07 33.60 -8.58
N TYR A 941 35.56 32.42 -8.20
CA TYR A 941 35.17 31.12 -8.77
C TYR A 941 34.61 30.28 -7.63
N LEU A 942 33.31 30.05 -7.69
CA LEU A 942 32.49 29.53 -6.60
C LEU A 942 32.13 28.09 -6.94
N TRP A 943 32.48 27.19 -6.04
CA TRP A 943 32.32 25.76 -6.23
C TRP A 943 30.85 25.37 -6.14
N GLY A 944 30.36 24.57 -7.09
CA GLY A 944 28.95 24.18 -7.18
C GLY A 944 28.66 22.69 -7.01
N GLY A 945 29.66 21.81 -7.13
CA GLY A 945 29.45 20.36 -7.06
C GLY A 945 30.34 19.59 -8.04
N GLN A 946 30.48 18.29 -7.80
CA GLN A 946 31.14 17.36 -8.73
C GLN A 946 30.47 15.99 -8.71
N ALA A 947 30.59 15.25 -9.80
CA ALA A 947 30.13 13.88 -9.94
C ALA A 947 31.12 13.06 -10.76
N GLU A 948 31.16 11.75 -10.52
CA GLU A 948 31.85 10.82 -11.42
C GLU A 948 30.95 10.52 -12.62
N VAL A 949 31.37 10.98 -13.79
CA VAL A 949 30.63 10.84 -15.06
C VAL A 949 31.30 9.78 -15.93
N ASN A 950 30.51 9.08 -16.75
CA ASN A 950 30.99 7.96 -17.56
C ASN A 950 30.60 8.08 -19.04
N SER A 951 31.17 7.22 -19.89
CA SER A 951 30.90 7.22 -21.33
C SER A 951 29.75 6.31 -21.76
N SER A 952 29.26 5.44 -20.88
CA SER A 952 28.18 4.49 -21.17
C SER A 952 26.77 5.06 -20.99
N GLY A 953 26.61 6.15 -20.24
CA GLY A 953 25.31 6.77 -19.97
C GLY A 953 25.44 8.20 -19.46
N TRP A 954 24.31 8.89 -19.39
CA TRP A 954 24.21 10.24 -18.82
C TRP A 954 24.19 10.17 -17.30
N THR A 955 24.90 11.08 -16.65
CA THR A 955 24.98 11.21 -15.20
C THR A 955 24.53 12.60 -14.82
N GLU A 956 23.60 12.70 -13.87
CA GLU A 956 23.21 13.99 -13.32
C GLU A 956 24.37 14.57 -12.50
N LEU A 957 24.73 15.81 -12.80
CA LEU A 957 25.64 16.62 -12.02
C LEU A 957 24.85 17.79 -11.45
N SER A 958 24.71 17.82 -10.12
CA SER A 958 23.96 18.86 -9.42
C SER A 958 24.73 19.44 -8.23
N GLY A 959 24.27 20.60 -7.77
CA GLY A 959 24.66 21.19 -6.50
C GLY A 959 24.38 22.69 -6.41
N VAL A 960 24.81 23.31 -5.31
CA VAL A 960 24.47 24.69 -4.96
C VAL A 960 25.68 25.60 -5.11
N VAL A 961 25.47 26.75 -5.74
CA VAL A 961 26.45 27.85 -5.84
C VAL A 961 25.94 29.08 -5.08
N THR A 962 26.64 29.44 -4.01
CA THR A 962 26.40 30.67 -3.24
C THR A 962 27.15 31.84 -3.84
N THR A 963 26.46 32.86 -4.35
CA THR A 963 27.10 34.12 -4.79
C THR A 963 27.67 34.87 -3.59
N THR A 964 28.74 35.64 -3.80
CA THR A 964 29.41 36.34 -2.71
C THR A 964 28.76 37.66 -2.35
N SER A 965 29.19 38.25 -1.23
CA SER A 965 28.64 39.50 -0.71
C SER A 965 28.98 40.74 -1.54
N CYS A 966 29.68 40.58 -2.66
CA CYS A 966 29.94 41.66 -3.59
C CYS A 966 28.79 41.79 -4.59
N GLU A 967 28.43 43.02 -4.97
CA GLU A 967 27.45 43.24 -6.05
C GLU A 967 27.98 42.70 -7.38
N PRO A 968 27.35 41.66 -7.98
CA PRO A 968 27.82 41.04 -9.21
C PRO A 968 27.54 41.95 -10.41
N MET A 969 28.57 42.23 -11.23
CA MET A 969 28.39 42.91 -12.51
C MET A 969 28.15 41.94 -13.67
N ASP A 970 28.68 40.73 -13.55
CA ASP A 970 28.54 39.64 -14.52
C ASP A 970 28.73 38.30 -13.79
N ALA A 971 27.98 37.28 -14.18
CA ALA A 971 28.08 35.94 -13.63
C ALA A 971 27.88 34.88 -14.72
N VAL A 972 28.66 33.80 -14.67
CA VAL A 972 28.53 32.69 -15.62
C VAL A 972 28.66 31.36 -14.90
N VAL A 973 27.76 30.42 -15.20
CA VAL A 973 27.91 29.02 -14.80
C VAL A 973 28.68 28.28 -15.88
N TYR A 974 29.63 27.42 -15.49
CA TYR A 974 30.35 26.61 -16.46
C TYR A 974 30.69 25.22 -15.92
N PHE A 975 30.73 24.26 -16.85
CA PHE A 975 30.92 22.84 -16.57
C PHE A 975 32.32 22.41 -17.01
N SER A 976 33.15 21.98 -16.06
CA SER A 976 34.57 21.65 -16.30
C SER A 976 34.93 20.30 -15.71
N GLY A 977 36.21 19.92 -15.67
CA GLY A 977 36.62 18.71 -14.97
C GLY A 977 37.46 17.77 -15.83
N PRO A 978 36.87 16.91 -16.69
CA PRO A 978 37.59 15.72 -17.13
C PRO A 978 38.96 16.06 -17.70
N ALA A 979 39.96 15.20 -17.43
CA ALA A 979 41.34 15.47 -17.82
C ALA A 979 41.47 15.85 -19.31
N VAL A 980 42.52 16.60 -19.65
CA VAL A 980 42.75 17.10 -21.01
C VAL A 980 42.63 15.99 -22.05
N GLY A 981 41.77 16.20 -23.05
CA GLY A 981 41.52 15.24 -24.12
C GLY A 981 40.28 14.36 -23.94
N ILE A 982 39.50 14.57 -22.86
CA ILE A 982 38.17 14.00 -22.67
C ILE A 982 37.13 15.07 -23.03
N ASP A 983 36.23 14.71 -23.94
CA ASP A 983 35.14 15.57 -24.42
C ASP A 983 33.92 15.46 -23.48
N ILE A 984 33.12 16.53 -23.43
CA ILE A 984 31.95 16.66 -22.54
C ILE A 984 30.70 16.81 -23.39
N LEU A 985 29.71 15.95 -23.19
CA LEU A 985 28.34 16.18 -23.62
C LEU A 985 27.53 16.71 -22.44
N LEU A 986 26.73 17.75 -22.67
CA LEU A 986 25.93 18.46 -21.68
C LEU A 986 24.50 18.62 -22.18
N ASP A 987 23.53 18.30 -21.32
CA ASP A 987 22.11 18.36 -21.64
C ASP A 987 21.26 18.70 -20.40
N ASP A 988 20.01 19.12 -20.62
CA ASP A 988 19.00 19.40 -19.59
C ASP A 988 19.49 20.27 -18.41
N VAL A 989 20.07 21.43 -18.73
CA VAL A 989 20.63 22.34 -17.71
C VAL A 989 19.55 23.19 -17.07
N VAL A 990 19.46 23.13 -15.74
CA VAL A 990 18.55 23.94 -14.93
C VAL A 990 19.34 24.73 -13.89
N VAL A 991 19.05 26.03 -13.79
CA VAL A 991 19.58 26.90 -12.72
C VAL A 991 18.44 27.70 -12.12
N TRP A 992 18.27 27.61 -10.80
CA TRP A 992 17.24 28.33 -10.08
C TRP A 992 17.74 28.75 -8.70
N GLN A 993 17.12 29.75 -8.11
CA GLN A 993 17.51 30.23 -6.78
C GLN A 993 17.07 29.23 -5.71
N GLU A 994 17.87 28.95 -4.67
CA GLU A 994 17.45 28.05 -3.58
C GLU A 994 16.24 28.62 -2.82
N GLY A 995 15.26 27.76 -2.50
CA GLY A 995 13.93 28.18 -1.99
C GLY A 995 12.86 28.38 -3.07
N ALA A 996 13.07 27.77 -4.24
CA ALA A 996 12.20 27.82 -5.40
C ALA A 996 12.04 26.43 -6.04
N VAL A 997 10.84 26.08 -6.50
CA VAL A 997 10.52 24.73 -7.02
C VAL A 997 9.93 24.83 -8.45
N VAL A 998 10.21 23.81 -9.27
CA VAL A 998 9.96 23.67 -10.72
C VAL A 998 8.93 22.55 -10.96
N GLU A 999 7.94 22.72 -11.87
CA GLU A 999 6.97 21.67 -12.28
C GLU A 999 7.41 20.88 -13.54
N PRO A 1000 6.96 19.61 -13.72
CA PRO A 1000 6.22 19.23 -14.96
C PRO A 1000 5.20 18.05 -14.76
N PRO A 1001 4.37 17.64 -15.76
CA PRO A 1001 4.80 17.21 -17.10
C PRO A 1001 4.41 18.18 -18.22
N ALA A 1002 5.38 18.49 -19.07
CA ALA A 1002 5.17 19.19 -20.32
C ALA A 1002 4.27 18.37 -21.27
N GLY A 1003 3.27 19.01 -21.90
CA GLY A 1003 2.66 18.50 -23.14
C GLY A 1003 1.14 18.56 -23.28
N ASN A 1004 0.34 18.80 -22.23
CA ASN A 1004 -1.12 18.97 -22.40
C ASN A 1004 -1.43 20.36 -22.97
N LEU A 1005 -2.15 20.39 -24.10
CA LEU A 1005 -2.45 21.60 -24.86
C LEU A 1005 -3.74 22.30 -24.43
N VAL A 1006 -4.49 21.71 -23.48
CA VAL A 1006 -5.73 22.24 -22.92
C VAL A 1006 -5.48 22.88 -21.57
N ALA A 1007 -5.87 24.15 -21.44
CA ALA A 1007 -5.90 24.84 -20.15
C ALA A 1007 -7.26 24.60 -19.48
N ASN A 1008 -7.30 24.61 -18.14
CA ASN A 1008 -8.49 24.32 -17.35
C ASN A 1008 -9.15 22.98 -17.73
N SER A 1009 -8.33 21.96 -17.97
CA SER A 1009 -8.77 20.62 -18.38
C SER A 1009 -9.68 19.92 -17.37
N SER A 1010 -9.52 20.24 -16.08
CA SER A 1010 -10.30 19.70 -14.95
C SER A 1010 -11.48 20.59 -14.55
N PHE A 1011 -11.63 21.80 -15.10
CA PHE A 1011 -12.72 22.73 -14.77
C PHE A 1011 -12.86 23.17 -13.30
N GLU A 1012 -11.88 22.87 -12.44
CA GLU A 1012 -11.89 23.23 -11.02
C GLU A 1012 -11.85 24.74 -10.79
N GLU A 1013 -11.06 25.43 -11.61
CA GLU A 1013 -10.86 26.88 -11.52
C GLU A 1013 -11.94 27.66 -12.29
N SER A 1014 -12.15 27.33 -13.57
CA SER A 1014 -13.04 28.08 -14.46
C SER A 1014 -13.43 27.30 -15.73
N LEU A 1015 -14.28 27.91 -16.56
CA LEU A 1015 -14.52 27.46 -17.94
C LEU A 1015 -13.68 28.27 -18.96
N ASP A 1016 -12.64 28.98 -18.52
CA ASP A 1016 -11.89 29.86 -19.42
C ASP A 1016 -11.21 29.05 -20.53
N GLY A 1017 -11.42 29.48 -21.78
CA GLY A 1017 -11.00 28.75 -22.98
C GLY A 1017 -12.09 27.83 -23.57
N TRP A 1018 -13.12 27.50 -22.81
CA TRP A 1018 -14.23 26.65 -23.23
C TRP A 1018 -15.46 27.46 -23.65
N ILE A 1019 -16.03 27.09 -24.79
CA ILE A 1019 -17.30 27.62 -25.30
C ILE A 1019 -18.25 26.47 -25.60
N SER A 1020 -19.47 26.79 -26.03
CA SER A 1020 -20.42 25.79 -26.51
C SER A 1020 -20.93 26.12 -27.91
N TRP A 1021 -21.08 25.08 -28.74
CA TRP A 1021 -21.80 25.17 -30.01
C TRP A 1021 -23.25 24.74 -29.80
N GLY A 1022 -24.05 25.64 -29.22
CA GLY A 1022 -25.43 25.33 -28.80
C GLY A 1022 -25.51 24.84 -27.35
N GLY A 1023 -26.69 24.92 -26.74
CA GLY A 1023 -26.87 24.70 -25.30
C GLY A 1023 -26.33 25.84 -24.43
N THR A 1024 -26.29 25.60 -23.11
CA THR A 1024 -25.81 26.53 -22.08
C THR A 1024 -24.74 25.80 -21.29
N LEU A 1025 -23.49 26.26 -21.36
CA LEU A 1025 -22.34 25.67 -20.67
C LEU A 1025 -22.12 26.40 -19.34
N GLU A 1026 -22.06 25.65 -18.26
CA GLU A 1026 -21.78 26.15 -16.92
C GLU A 1026 -20.87 25.18 -16.16
N ARG A 1027 -20.16 25.71 -15.17
CA ARG A 1027 -19.34 24.90 -14.27
C ARG A 1027 -20.25 24.36 -13.18
N SER A 1028 -20.20 23.05 -12.95
CA SER A 1028 -21.16 22.35 -12.11
C SER A 1028 -20.48 21.51 -11.05
N ALA A 1029 -20.88 21.71 -9.79
CA ALA A 1029 -20.51 20.84 -8.67
C ALA A 1029 -21.48 19.66 -8.48
N ASP A 1030 -22.53 19.54 -9.30
CA ASP A 1030 -23.54 18.49 -9.12
C ASP A 1030 -22.96 17.09 -9.36
N GLN A 1031 -22.04 16.96 -10.32
CA GLN A 1031 -21.31 15.73 -10.65
C GLN A 1031 -19.92 16.16 -11.15
N ALA A 1032 -18.87 15.49 -10.67
CA ALA A 1032 -17.50 15.60 -11.19
C ALA A 1032 -16.92 14.18 -11.31
N TYR A 1033 -16.00 13.97 -12.24
CA TYR A 1033 -15.26 12.71 -12.36
C TYR A 1033 -14.13 12.69 -11.34
N ASP A 1034 -13.42 13.80 -11.25
CA ASP A 1034 -12.32 14.07 -10.34
C ASP A 1034 -12.44 15.54 -9.89
N GLY A 1035 -11.98 15.86 -8.69
CA GLY A 1035 -12.19 17.20 -8.11
C GLY A 1035 -13.66 17.52 -7.77
N SER A 1036 -13.98 18.82 -7.72
CA SER A 1036 -15.26 19.35 -7.26
C SER A 1036 -16.16 19.89 -8.37
N TYR A 1037 -15.65 20.13 -9.58
CA TYR A 1037 -16.39 20.78 -10.65
C TYR A 1037 -16.13 20.16 -12.01
N SER A 1038 -17.20 19.88 -12.76
CA SER A 1038 -17.09 19.54 -14.18
C SER A 1038 -17.75 20.60 -15.08
N ALA A 1039 -17.44 20.56 -16.36
CA ALA A 1039 -18.17 21.33 -17.36
C ALA A 1039 -19.52 20.66 -17.65
N TYR A 1040 -20.61 21.38 -17.41
CA TYR A 1040 -21.96 20.90 -17.62
C TYR A 1040 -22.68 21.69 -18.72
N LEU A 1041 -23.06 20.99 -19.80
CA LEU A 1041 -23.77 21.56 -20.93
C LEU A 1041 -25.24 21.15 -20.93
N THR A 1042 -26.15 22.11 -20.79
CA THR A 1042 -27.60 21.87 -20.75
C THR A 1042 -28.34 22.55 -21.90
N THR A 1043 -29.67 22.42 -21.97
CA THR A 1043 -30.56 23.10 -22.93
C THR A 1043 -30.29 22.78 -24.41
N ARG A 1044 -29.70 21.60 -24.68
CA ARG A 1044 -29.32 21.16 -26.02
C ARG A 1044 -30.53 20.90 -26.92
N THR A 1045 -30.49 21.35 -28.18
CA THR A 1045 -31.57 21.14 -29.17
C THR A 1045 -31.23 20.16 -30.29
N GLY A 1046 -29.98 19.71 -30.37
CA GLY A 1046 -29.49 18.72 -31.32
C GLY A 1046 -28.31 17.92 -30.77
N ASP A 1047 -28.07 16.77 -31.38
CA ASP A 1047 -26.96 15.84 -31.09
C ASP A 1047 -25.58 16.39 -31.49
N TRP A 1048 -25.54 17.42 -32.33
CA TRP A 1048 -24.31 18.12 -32.72
C TRP A 1048 -23.88 19.21 -31.73
N GLU A 1049 -24.70 19.54 -30.72
CA GLU A 1049 -24.39 20.59 -29.75
C GLU A 1049 -23.49 20.06 -28.61
N GLY A 1050 -22.43 20.78 -28.26
CA GLY A 1050 -21.36 20.28 -27.39
C GLY A 1050 -20.40 21.34 -26.83
N PRO A 1051 -19.62 21.02 -25.78
CA PRO A 1051 -18.49 21.84 -25.32
C PRO A 1051 -17.38 21.86 -26.38
N VAL A 1052 -16.73 23.01 -26.56
CA VAL A 1052 -15.76 23.29 -27.61
C VAL A 1052 -14.56 24.01 -27.04
N TYR A 1053 -13.36 23.59 -27.43
CA TYR A 1053 -12.10 24.24 -27.08
C TYR A 1053 -11.29 24.55 -28.34
N SER A 1054 -10.70 25.75 -28.40
CA SER A 1054 -9.86 26.18 -29.53
C SER A 1054 -8.42 25.72 -29.31
N LEU A 1055 -7.91 24.89 -30.24
CA LEU A 1055 -6.54 24.39 -30.21
C LEU A 1055 -5.59 25.18 -31.14
N LEU A 1056 -6.11 26.15 -31.89
CA LEU A 1056 -5.37 26.83 -32.97
C LEU A 1056 -4.01 27.40 -32.57
N SER A 1057 -3.86 27.92 -31.34
CA SER A 1057 -2.60 28.48 -30.83
C SER A 1057 -1.61 27.43 -30.34
N SER A 1058 -2.05 26.20 -30.15
CA SER A 1058 -1.34 25.16 -29.40
C SER A 1058 -0.94 23.97 -30.29
N VAL A 1059 -1.37 23.94 -31.55
CA VAL A 1059 -1.16 22.80 -32.47
C VAL A 1059 -0.38 23.19 -33.73
N THR A 1060 0.25 22.19 -34.32
CA THR A 1060 1.10 22.29 -35.50
C THR A 1060 0.43 21.59 -36.69
N ALA A 1061 0.42 22.25 -37.84
CA ALA A 1061 -0.12 21.69 -39.07
C ALA A 1061 0.63 20.40 -39.48
N GLY A 1062 -0.12 19.34 -39.79
CA GLY A 1062 0.45 18.04 -40.15
C GLY A 1062 0.83 17.13 -38.98
N ALA A 1063 0.76 17.61 -37.73
CA ALA A 1063 1.02 16.81 -36.53
C ALA A 1063 -0.22 15.99 -36.11
N SER A 1064 0.03 14.92 -35.36
CA SER A 1064 -1.02 14.09 -34.76
C SER A 1064 -1.15 14.36 -33.27
N TYR A 1065 -2.35 14.17 -32.73
CA TYR A 1065 -2.68 14.44 -31.33
C TYR A 1065 -3.59 13.35 -30.78
N ASP A 1066 -3.30 12.91 -29.55
CA ASP A 1066 -4.23 12.13 -28.75
C ASP A 1066 -5.15 13.07 -27.98
N ILE A 1067 -6.42 12.68 -27.89
CA ILE A 1067 -7.49 13.45 -27.25
C ILE A 1067 -8.28 12.51 -26.34
N ALA A 1068 -8.44 12.89 -25.07
CA ALA A 1068 -9.26 12.16 -24.12
C ALA A 1068 -10.07 13.11 -23.22
N ALA A 1069 -11.20 12.64 -22.71
CA ALA A 1069 -11.97 13.30 -21.66
C ALA A 1069 -12.90 12.30 -20.97
N PHE A 1070 -13.21 12.52 -19.70
CA PHE A 1070 -14.28 11.78 -19.02
C PHE A 1070 -15.61 12.48 -19.23
N ALA A 1071 -16.62 11.71 -19.65
CA ALA A 1071 -17.95 12.24 -19.93
C ALA A 1071 -19.06 11.41 -19.31
N ARG A 1072 -20.16 12.09 -18.95
CA ARG A 1072 -21.39 11.51 -18.41
C ARG A 1072 -22.61 12.30 -18.89
N VAL A 1073 -23.79 11.67 -18.94
CA VAL A 1073 -25.05 12.38 -19.22
C VAL A 1073 -25.99 12.44 -18.03
N ASP A 1074 -26.83 13.46 -17.96
CA ASP A 1074 -27.77 13.66 -16.85
C ASP A 1074 -29.03 12.76 -16.91
N ALA A 1075 -29.38 12.26 -18.10
CA ALA A 1075 -30.53 11.41 -18.34
C ALA A 1075 -30.44 10.63 -19.66
N GLY A 1076 -30.76 9.33 -19.66
CA GLY A 1076 -30.96 8.57 -20.90
C GLY A 1076 -30.32 7.18 -20.92
N SER A 1077 -30.56 6.43 -22.01
CA SER A 1077 -29.87 5.15 -22.27
C SER A 1077 -28.48 5.39 -22.87
N ALA A 1078 -27.57 4.43 -22.68
CA ALA A 1078 -26.23 4.45 -23.27
C ALA A 1078 -26.29 4.76 -24.78
N GLU A 1079 -25.63 5.85 -25.17
CA GLU A 1079 -25.58 6.35 -26.54
C GLU A 1079 -24.20 6.98 -26.81
N ALA A 1080 -23.78 6.96 -28.08
CA ALA A 1080 -22.45 7.44 -28.48
C ALA A 1080 -22.28 8.97 -28.29
N MET A 1081 -21.17 9.33 -27.66
CA MET A 1081 -20.56 10.66 -27.66
C MET A 1081 -19.28 10.62 -28.49
N ASN A 1082 -19.10 11.61 -29.36
CA ASN A 1082 -18.05 11.68 -30.37
C ASN A 1082 -17.13 12.87 -30.12
N ILE A 1083 -15.84 12.66 -30.33
CA ILE A 1083 -14.84 13.72 -30.45
C ILE A 1083 -14.68 14.04 -31.92
N THR A 1084 -14.80 15.31 -32.28
CA THR A 1084 -14.55 15.78 -33.63
C THR A 1084 -13.77 17.08 -33.61
N VAL A 1085 -12.78 17.19 -34.49
CA VAL A 1085 -11.95 18.39 -34.64
C VAL A 1085 -12.30 19.09 -35.94
N LYS A 1086 -12.82 20.31 -35.82
CA LYS A 1086 -13.06 21.19 -36.97
C LYS A 1086 -11.76 21.90 -37.33
N VAL A 1087 -11.38 21.87 -38.60
CA VAL A 1087 -10.20 22.53 -39.13
C VAL A 1087 -10.55 23.42 -40.30
N ALA A 1088 -10.02 24.64 -40.33
CA ALA A 1088 -10.11 25.55 -41.48
C ALA A 1088 -8.71 26.00 -41.92
N CYS A 1089 -8.46 26.00 -43.23
CA CYS A 1089 -7.21 26.45 -43.82
C CYS A 1089 -7.35 27.84 -44.47
N ASP A 1090 -6.23 28.56 -44.63
CA ASP A 1090 -6.21 29.88 -45.27
C ASP A 1090 -6.61 29.90 -46.75
N ASP A 1091 -6.63 28.75 -47.41
CA ASP A 1091 -7.15 28.57 -48.77
C ASP A 1091 -8.70 28.50 -48.85
N GLY A 1092 -9.36 28.57 -47.69
CA GLY A 1092 -10.81 28.53 -47.55
C GLY A 1092 -11.41 27.13 -47.50
N SER A 1093 -10.60 26.07 -47.39
CA SER A 1093 -11.08 24.72 -47.10
C SER A 1093 -11.45 24.56 -45.62
N GLU A 1094 -12.56 23.85 -45.36
CA GLU A 1094 -13.04 23.50 -44.03
C GLU A 1094 -13.34 22.00 -43.98
N GLU A 1095 -12.89 21.33 -42.93
CA GLU A 1095 -13.09 19.89 -42.69
C GLU A 1095 -13.45 19.61 -41.23
N TYR A 1096 -14.23 18.55 -41.01
CA TYR A 1096 -14.56 18.01 -39.69
C TYR A 1096 -13.97 16.61 -39.59
N ILE A 1097 -12.95 16.46 -38.76
CA ILE A 1097 -12.17 15.22 -38.63
C ILE A 1097 -12.67 14.47 -37.40
N TRP A 1098 -13.15 13.25 -37.59
CA TRP A 1098 -13.58 12.38 -36.50
C TRP A 1098 -12.35 11.83 -35.78
N ALA A 1099 -12.25 12.04 -34.46
CA ALA A 1099 -11.10 11.62 -33.65
C ALA A 1099 -11.38 10.36 -32.83
N GLY A 1100 -12.59 10.21 -32.30
CA GLY A 1100 -12.97 9.06 -31.46
C GLY A 1100 -14.42 9.09 -30.99
N SER A 1101 -14.84 8.03 -30.31
CA SER A 1101 -16.18 7.94 -29.72
C SER A 1101 -16.25 6.90 -28.61
N ALA A 1102 -17.12 7.12 -27.61
CA ALA A 1102 -17.49 6.12 -26.62
C ALA A 1102 -18.99 6.21 -26.28
N GLU A 1103 -19.56 5.11 -25.77
CA GLU A 1103 -20.96 5.06 -25.33
C GLU A 1103 -21.08 5.59 -23.90
N VAL A 1104 -21.72 6.75 -23.73
CA VAL A 1104 -21.87 7.42 -22.43
C VAL A 1104 -23.27 7.20 -21.88
N ASN A 1105 -23.41 7.15 -20.55
CA ASN A 1105 -24.69 6.89 -19.87
C ASN A 1105 -24.84 7.74 -18.59
N GLU A 1106 -25.97 7.57 -17.88
CA GLU A 1106 -26.29 8.34 -16.67
C GLU A 1106 -25.75 7.74 -15.36
N SER A 1107 -25.33 6.47 -15.33
CA SER A 1107 -24.89 5.80 -14.09
C SER A 1107 -23.41 6.02 -13.79
N ASP A 1108 -22.58 6.10 -14.82
CA ASP A 1108 -21.11 6.09 -14.68
C ASP A 1108 -20.44 7.11 -15.60
N TRP A 1109 -19.29 7.63 -15.16
CA TRP A 1109 -18.38 8.40 -16.01
C TRP A 1109 -17.66 7.45 -16.98
N THR A 1110 -17.54 7.87 -18.25
CA THR A 1110 -16.93 7.07 -19.30
C THR A 1110 -15.87 7.91 -20.01
N GLU A 1111 -14.66 7.36 -20.16
CA GLU A 1111 -13.64 7.98 -20.97
C GLU A 1111 -14.03 7.95 -22.46
N VAL A 1112 -14.09 9.12 -23.08
CA VAL A 1112 -14.21 9.31 -24.52
C VAL A 1112 -12.81 9.69 -25.01
N ALA A 1113 -12.18 8.82 -25.77
CA ALA A 1113 -10.82 9.04 -26.28
C ALA A 1113 -10.71 8.75 -27.78
N GLY A 1114 -9.68 9.32 -28.40
CA GLY A 1114 -9.39 9.17 -29.82
C GLY A 1114 -8.15 9.97 -30.25
N SER A 1115 -7.80 9.90 -31.53
CA SER A 1115 -6.65 10.61 -32.06
C SER A 1115 -6.95 11.28 -33.40
N VAL A 1116 -6.24 12.35 -33.70
CA VAL A 1116 -6.45 13.15 -34.91
C VAL A 1116 -5.13 13.55 -35.53
N THR A 1117 -5.03 13.51 -36.86
CA THR A 1117 -3.94 14.14 -37.61
C THR A 1117 -4.45 15.39 -38.30
N LEU A 1118 -3.83 16.54 -38.05
CA LEU A 1118 -4.23 17.79 -38.67
C LEU A 1118 -3.74 17.88 -40.12
N PRO A 1119 -4.49 18.52 -41.04
CA PRO A 1119 -4.02 18.73 -42.40
C PRO A 1119 -2.77 19.62 -42.41
N ALA A 1120 -1.83 19.29 -43.30
CA ALA A 1120 -0.61 20.07 -43.52
C ALA A 1120 -0.90 21.33 -44.37
N CYS A 1121 -1.80 22.18 -43.88
CA CYS A 1121 -2.15 23.47 -44.46
C CYS A 1121 -1.88 24.59 -43.44
N ASN A 1122 -1.93 25.85 -43.87
CA ASN A 1122 -1.84 26.95 -42.91
C ASN A 1122 -3.18 27.09 -42.18
N LEU A 1123 -3.19 26.68 -40.91
CA LEU A 1123 -4.39 26.57 -40.09
C LEU A 1123 -4.89 27.97 -39.69
N THR A 1124 -6.19 28.19 -39.87
CA THR A 1124 -6.90 29.42 -39.49
C THR A 1124 -7.97 29.19 -38.43
N GLU A 1125 -8.37 27.93 -38.23
CA GLU A 1125 -9.22 27.48 -37.13
C GLU A 1125 -8.87 26.02 -36.83
N VAL A 1126 -8.73 25.68 -35.54
CA VAL A 1126 -8.73 24.30 -35.04
C VAL A 1126 -9.57 24.29 -33.77
N SER A 1127 -10.68 23.57 -33.77
CA SER A 1127 -11.57 23.49 -32.61
C SER A 1127 -11.99 22.05 -32.37
N MET A 1128 -11.66 21.55 -31.18
CA MET A 1128 -12.14 20.27 -30.67
C MET A 1128 -13.54 20.46 -30.10
N TYR A 1129 -14.47 19.57 -30.44
CA TYR A 1129 -15.79 19.56 -29.82
C TYR A 1129 -16.26 18.14 -29.51
N PHE A 1130 -17.08 18.03 -28.47
CA PHE A 1130 -17.67 16.78 -28.00
C PHE A 1130 -19.18 16.76 -28.24
N GLY A 1131 -19.67 15.95 -29.19
CA GLY A 1131 -21.09 15.88 -29.61
C GLY A 1131 -21.75 14.52 -29.36
N GLY A 1132 -23.07 14.46 -29.31
CA GLY A 1132 -23.88 13.29 -28.87
C GLY A 1132 -24.12 13.29 -27.36
N PRO A 1133 -24.96 12.43 -26.77
CA PRO A 1133 -26.04 11.60 -27.34
C PRO A 1133 -27.21 12.38 -28.01
N ALA A 1134 -28.14 11.65 -28.64
CA ALA A 1134 -29.24 12.19 -29.45
C ALA A 1134 -30.56 12.38 -28.66
N GLN A 1135 -30.54 13.25 -27.63
CA GLN A 1135 -31.73 13.88 -27.02
C GLN A 1135 -31.32 14.98 -26.02
N ALA A 1136 -32.30 15.70 -25.45
CA ALA A 1136 -32.14 16.89 -24.61
C ALA A 1136 -31.41 16.67 -23.25
N ALA A 1137 -30.60 15.62 -23.14
CA ALA A 1137 -29.78 15.30 -21.98
C ALA A 1137 -28.60 16.27 -21.88
N GLY A 1138 -28.36 16.78 -20.68
CA GLY A 1138 -27.17 17.51 -20.32
C GLY A 1138 -25.93 16.61 -20.35
N ILE A 1139 -24.78 17.20 -20.70
CA ILE A 1139 -23.48 16.53 -20.75
C ILE A 1139 -22.60 17.08 -19.64
N TYR A 1140 -22.05 16.20 -18.81
CA TYR A 1140 -20.91 16.50 -17.97
C TYR A 1140 -19.61 16.08 -18.67
N LEU A 1141 -18.60 16.94 -18.67
CA LEU A 1141 -17.27 16.71 -19.25
C LEU A 1141 -16.21 17.11 -18.22
N ASP A 1142 -15.20 16.28 -18.05
CA ASP A 1142 -14.17 16.44 -17.04
C ASP A 1142 -12.82 15.85 -17.50
N GLN A 1143 -11.72 16.27 -16.89
CA GLN A 1143 -10.35 15.79 -17.12
C GLN A 1143 -9.98 15.65 -18.62
N VAL A 1144 -9.95 16.78 -19.33
CA VAL A 1144 -9.69 16.82 -20.78
C VAL A 1144 -8.18 16.86 -21.09
N SER A 1145 -7.69 15.93 -21.89
CA SER A 1145 -6.30 15.87 -22.32
C SER A 1145 -6.16 15.99 -23.84
N VAL A 1146 -5.19 16.81 -24.29
CA VAL A 1146 -4.73 16.86 -25.68
C VAL A 1146 -3.21 16.87 -25.69
N VAL A 1147 -2.59 15.81 -26.20
CA VAL A 1147 -1.13 15.63 -26.20
C VAL A 1147 -0.65 15.37 -27.64
N ALA A 1148 0.50 15.95 -28.02
CA ALA A 1148 1.11 15.72 -29.32
C ALA A 1148 1.67 14.28 -29.40
N LEU A 1149 1.43 13.60 -30.53
CA LEU A 1149 1.91 12.25 -30.84
C LEU A 1149 3.26 12.22 -31.56
#